data_AF-A0A840LAN6-F1
#
_entry.id   AF-A0A840LAN6-F1
#
_cell.length_a   1.000
_cell.length_b   1.000
_cell.length_c   1.000
_cell.angle_alpha   90.00
_cell.angle_beta   90.00
_cell.angle_gamma   90.00
#
_symmetry.space_group_name_H-M   'P 1'
#
loop_
_entity.id
_entity.type
_entity.pdbx_description
1 polymer ?
#
loop_
_entity_poly.entity_id
_entity_poly.type
_entity_poly.pdbx_seq_one_letter_code
_entity_poly.pdbx_strand_id
1 'polypeptide(L)'
;MKLKPIVALLAAAFAAPAVLASAQGVVISQVYGGGAATSGSPSYKYDYIEIFNGGSSPVDLSTYSLQYGSATGTGNWAVAALNNLANPVLQPGRYLLIRQGTGSGALGADITIQDGTGNLNMSASNGKVALVSSSLALSGANPSGGNLVDLVGYGSANGYETAATPALSSTTAALRKGNGCTDSDNNSADFTVGTPLLRNSATPANVCGGVPAFQPIVPNCPDASVSSGANSVFSVSASDADSRVNSAVATASWPAGISLGSFSAATAPGGTATQSINVAASLAGGTYNLGLQWGNNDGQSASCSFKLTVAGMTPIYSIQGSGASSPLLNQTVSTKGIVTLLSPTGFYMQDRLGDGDPSTSDGIFVYTATAPTVAVGAEVSLSGLVTEFTSGQSSITQLKNISGLTTLSTGNAITPTVVDLTSLAPGGLEAFEGMLVKLSGPITVQQNYFLGRYGQLTMAAGGRLLNPTNVLRPGPDAQALATANLARAIILDDNSSAQNPAVVPYMGVDNTNRAGDTVDSLTGVIDYGPATANASGASMYRLQPSVAPVFTRANPRPLAAPSVGGNVKIASANVLNFFTTFSNGQTAAGGSGQGCSLSGTVSAANCRGADNLNEYQRQLAKTVAELSTLGADVVGLMEIQNNGEVAVTTLVNALNAKMGAGTYAVTPPPAQGTGDDAIRVAMIYKPAKLSLVGASISDPSPVNNRPTFAQGFQAANGERFAVVVNHFKSKSCSGAAGADADQGDLQGCYNAHRIDQALQLQNFVNQVKAVAGTQDLVLLGDFNAYAQEDPIHTLTQNGQIVDLVGLFEPADYSYVFDGFAGRLDHGLGTASLAPKVAGATSWHINADEPLVIDYNTEFNPAAYYTPTPFRSSDHDPMVLGLNLYKQIKGTAGNDVIVGTPGDDVIEGGLGRDTLTGGAGNNQFVYTTGADGLDTITDFKPGQDLLVFTGLLKNVGINSANPLGEGFVTCSTSTAGALVGYDPDGAAGAAKSRPVVLLKNVGCQALQANSFRF
;
A
#
# COMPACT_ATOMS: atom_id res chain seq x y z
N MET A 1 -10.35 -55.92 25.36
CA MET A 1 -11.66 -56.28 24.74
C MET A 1 -11.35 -56.87 23.37
N LYS A 2 -11.42 -58.20 23.16
CA LYS A 2 -12.62 -59.00 22.78
C LYS A 2 -13.24 -58.43 21.49
N LEU A 3 -13.35 -59.13 20.34
CA LEU A 3 -13.59 -60.55 20.04
C LEU A 3 -13.09 -60.96 18.62
N LYS A 4 -12.78 -62.26 18.43
CA LYS A 4 -12.75 -63.06 17.17
C LYS A 4 -14.20 -63.52 16.78
N PRO A 5 -14.51 -64.42 15.80
CA PRO A 5 -13.76 -65.14 14.74
C PRO A 5 -14.49 -65.04 13.34
N ILE A 6 -14.18 -65.68 12.19
CA ILE A 6 -14.10 -67.12 11.83
C ILE A 6 -13.49 -67.27 10.41
N VAL A 7 -12.69 -68.33 10.26
CA VAL A 7 -12.11 -68.93 9.04
C VAL A 7 -13.05 -69.99 8.47
N ALA A 8 -13.14 -70.16 7.15
CA ALA A 8 -13.52 -71.44 6.54
C ALA A 8 -12.86 -71.62 5.16
N LEU A 9 -12.22 -72.79 5.00
CA LEU A 9 -11.43 -73.27 3.88
C LEU A 9 -12.16 -74.48 3.25
N LEU A 10 -12.02 -74.66 1.93
CA LEU A 10 -12.11 -75.90 1.15
C LEU A 10 -13.46 -76.67 1.02
N ALA A 11 -13.91 -76.80 -0.24
CA ALA A 11 -14.44 -78.06 -0.79
C ALA A 11 -14.27 -78.06 -2.33
N ALA A 12 -13.19 -78.70 -2.81
CA ALA A 12 -13.02 -79.07 -4.21
C ALA A 12 -13.76 -80.40 -4.45
N ALA A 13 -14.73 -80.40 -5.37
CA ALA A 13 -15.42 -81.59 -5.82
C ALA A 13 -15.02 -81.89 -7.27
N PHE A 14 -14.57 -83.13 -7.48
CA PHE A 14 -14.14 -83.71 -8.75
C PHE A 14 -15.23 -83.60 -9.83
N ALA A 15 -14.96 -82.87 -10.91
CA ALA A 15 -15.58 -83.09 -12.21
C ALA A 15 -14.52 -83.72 -13.13
N ALA A 16 -14.87 -84.83 -13.77
CA ALA A 16 -14.01 -85.52 -14.72
C ALA A 16 -13.58 -84.56 -15.86
N PRO A 17 -12.31 -84.61 -16.32
CA PRO A 17 -11.91 -83.81 -17.46
C PRO A 17 -12.72 -84.24 -18.69
N ALA A 18 -13.42 -83.28 -19.29
CA ALA A 18 -13.93 -83.44 -20.65
C ALA A 18 -12.71 -83.66 -21.55
N VAL A 19 -12.69 -84.81 -22.21
CA VAL A 19 -11.64 -85.18 -23.17
C VAL A 19 -11.73 -84.19 -24.33
N LEU A 20 -10.73 -83.29 -24.41
CA LEU A 20 -10.58 -82.31 -25.47
C LEU A 20 -9.91 -82.97 -26.68
N ALA A 21 -10.31 -82.54 -27.87
CA ALA A 21 -9.83 -83.04 -29.16
C ALA A 21 -8.31 -82.97 -29.33
N SER A 22 -7.79 -83.81 -30.23
CA SER A 22 -6.43 -83.90 -30.81
C SER A 22 -5.44 -82.78 -30.43
N ALA A 23 -4.17 -83.12 -30.20
CA ALA A 23 -3.10 -82.19 -29.78
C ALA A 23 -2.91 -80.92 -30.64
N GLN A 24 -3.49 -80.87 -31.85
CA GLN A 24 -3.48 -79.70 -32.75
C GLN A 24 -4.84 -79.00 -32.87
N GLY A 25 -5.90 -79.56 -32.30
CA GLY A 25 -7.25 -79.01 -32.28
C GLY A 25 -8.08 -79.24 -33.54
N VAL A 26 -7.54 -79.81 -34.62
CA VAL A 26 -8.29 -80.06 -35.87
C VAL A 26 -8.62 -81.53 -36.04
N VAL A 27 -9.88 -81.81 -36.35
CA VAL A 27 -10.43 -83.16 -36.54
C VAL A 27 -11.31 -83.24 -37.79
N ILE A 28 -11.47 -84.42 -38.36
CA ILE A 28 -12.52 -84.79 -39.29
C ILE A 28 -13.85 -84.79 -38.52
N SER A 29 -14.75 -83.89 -38.87
CA SER A 29 -16.07 -83.82 -38.27
C SER A 29 -17.09 -84.71 -38.97
N GLN A 30 -16.96 -84.91 -40.30
CA GLN A 30 -17.85 -85.80 -41.05
C GLN A 30 -17.18 -86.49 -42.23
N VAL A 31 -17.65 -87.71 -42.54
CA VAL A 31 -17.28 -88.47 -43.74
C VAL A 31 -18.53 -89.00 -44.43
N TYR A 32 -18.68 -88.70 -45.72
CA TYR A 32 -19.74 -89.22 -46.58
C TYR A 32 -19.14 -89.73 -47.91
N GLY A 33 -19.28 -91.03 -48.17
CA GLY A 33 -18.77 -91.71 -49.38
C GLY A 33 -19.85 -92.13 -50.38
N GLY A 34 -21.04 -91.53 -50.30
CA GLY A 34 -22.20 -91.92 -51.11
C GLY A 34 -22.30 -91.26 -52.49
N GLY A 35 -21.36 -90.38 -52.85
CA GLY A 35 -21.41 -89.53 -54.04
C GLY A 35 -21.28 -90.25 -55.37
N ALA A 36 -20.72 -91.46 -55.41
CA ALA A 36 -20.62 -92.24 -56.64
C ALA A 36 -21.83 -93.15 -56.92
N ALA A 37 -22.90 -93.08 -56.10
CA ALA A 37 -24.05 -93.97 -56.24
C ALA A 37 -24.91 -93.64 -57.48
N THR A 38 -25.05 -94.62 -58.38
CA THR A 38 -25.89 -94.54 -59.59
C THR A 38 -27.28 -95.18 -59.41
N SER A 39 -27.57 -95.71 -58.22
CA SER A 39 -28.87 -96.26 -57.82
C SER A 39 -29.14 -96.05 -56.33
N GLY A 40 -30.41 -96.10 -55.92
CA GLY A 40 -30.87 -95.73 -54.57
C GLY A 40 -31.25 -94.24 -54.46
N SER A 41 -31.36 -93.74 -53.22
CA SER A 41 -31.69 -92.33 -52.94
C SER A 41 -30.53 -91.61 -52.22
N PRO A 42 -29.32 -91.54 -52.82
CA PRO A 42 -28.17 -90.93 -52.19
C PRO A 42 -28.44 -89.48 -51.77
N SER A 43 -27.89 -89.07 -50.63
CA SER A 43 -28.09 -87.72 -50.11
C SER A 43 -27.47 -86.66 -51.02
N TYR A 44 -26.24 -86.91 -51.50
CA TYR A 44 -25.49 -85.98 -52.33
C TYR A 44 -24.79 -86.67 -53.50
N LYS A 45 -24.65 -85.94 -54.62
CA LYS A 45 -23.95 -86.35 -55.85
C LYS A 45 -22.44 -86.49 -55.68
N TYR A 46 -21.86 -85.92 -54.63
CA TYR A 46 -20.42 -85.90 -54.41
C TYR A 46 -20.12 -86.50 -53.05
N ASP A 47 -19.00 -87.20 -52.98
CA ASP A 47 -18.38 -87.53 -51.70
C ASP A 47 -17.99 -86.24 -50.98
N TYR A 48 -17.92 -86.24 -49.66
CA TYR A 48 -17.37 -85.10 -48.94
C TYR A 48 -16.72 -85.51 -47.62
N ILE A 49 -15.78 -84.68 -47.19
CA ILE A 49 -15.17 -84.73 -45.87
C ILE A 49 -15.27 -83.33 -45.26
N GLU A 50 -15.78 -83.26 -44.04
CA GLU A 50 -15.83 -82.03 -43.26
C GLU A 50 -14.78 -82.08 -42.16
N ILE A 51 -14.03 -80.99 -41.99
CA ILE A 51 -13.04 -80.83 -40.91
C ILE A 51 -13.47 -79.70 -39.99
N PHE A 52 -13.09 -79.78 -38.72
CA PHE A 52 -13.47 -78.85 -37.65
C PHE A 52 -12.27 -78.56 -36.75
N ASN A 53 -12.11 -77.30 -36.34
CA ASN A 53 -11.13 -76.92 -35.33
C ASN A 53 -11.80 -76.78 -33.97
N GLY A 54 -11.68 -77.80 -33.12
CA GLY A 54 -12.11 -77.79 -31.72
C GLY A 54 -11.07 -77.24 -30.74
N GLY A 55 -9.89 -76.83 -31.21
CA GLY A 55 -8.85 -76.20 -30.40
C GLY A 55 -9.10 -74.71 -30.15
N SER A 56 -8.20 -74.08 -29.40
CA SER A 56 -8.27 -72.67 -29.03
C SER A 56 -7.46 -71.72 -29.93
N SER A 57 -6.78 -72.24 -30.96
CA SER A 57 -5.92 -71.45 -31.86
C SER A 57 -6.20 -71.73 -33.34
N PRO A 58 -6.04 -70.75 -34.24
CA PRO A 58 -6.16 -70.95 -35.68
C PRO A 58 -5.11 -71.95 -36.20
N VAL A 59 -5.48 -72.79 -37.16
CA VAL A 59 -4.59 -73.78 -37.78
C VAL A 59 -4.49 -73.54 -39.28
N ASP A 60 -3.28 -73.37 -39.78
CA ASP A 60 -2.98 -73.26 -41.21
C ASP A 60 -2.91 -74.65 -41.85
N LEU A 61 -3.81 -74.90 -42.81
CA LEU A 61 -3.99 -76.17 -43.50
C LEU A 61 -3.26 -76.21 -44.86
N SER A 62 -2.45 -75.21 -45.19
CA SER A 62 -1.75 -75.11 -46.48
C SER A 62 -0.86 -76.31 -46.81
N THR A 63 -0.33 -77.01 -45.80
CA THR A 63 0.48 -78.22 -45.97
C THR A 63 -0.33 -79.51 -45.82
N TYR A 64 -1.60 -79.43 -45.44
CA TYR A 64 -2.41 -80.59 -45.06
C TYR A 64 -2.98 -81.32 -46.29
N SER A 65 -3.31 -82.58 -46.10
CA SER A 65 -4.06 -83.38 -47.06
C SER A 65 -5.14 -84.23 -46.37
N LEU A 66 -6.20 -84.48 -47.11
CA LEU A 66 -7.15 -85.55 -46.84
C LEU A 66 -6.72 -86.77 -47.63
N GLN A 67 -6.67 -87.93 -46.99
CA GLN A 67 -6.25 -89.17 -47.63
C GLN A 67 -7.26 -90.27 -47.44
N TYR A 68 -7.47 -91.09 -48.46
CA TYR A 68 -8.44 -92.18 -48.44
C TYR A 68 -7.79 -93.53 -48.76
N GLY A 69 -8.14 -94.55 -47.99
CA GLY A 69 -7.80 -95.95 -48.25
C GLY A 69 -9.07 -96.81 -48.28
N SER A 70 -9.04 -97.89 -49.07
CA SER A 70 -10.12 -98.89 -49.04
C SER A 70 -10.14 -99.63 -47.71
N ALA A 71 -11.29 -100.18 -47.31
CA ALA A 71 -11.47 -100.86 -46.04
C ALA A 71 -10.44 -101.97 -45.77
N THR A 72 -9.98 -102.69 -46.80
CA THR A 72 -9.01 -103.78 -46.66
C THR A 72 -7.62 -103.43 -47.20
N GLY A 73 -7.42 -102.20 -47.70
CA GLY A 73 -6.16 -101.76 -48.32
C GLY A 73 -5.00 -101.75 -47.33
N THR A 74 -3.83 -102.19 -47.77
CA THR A 74 -2.63 -102.38 -46.91
C THR A 74 -1.51 -101.36 -47.13
N GLY A 75 -1.75 -100.30 -47.92
CA GLY A 75 -0.74 -99.23 -48.08
C GLY A 75 -0.94 -98.23 -49.23
N ASN A 76 -1.97 -98.36 -50.07
CA ASN A 76 -2.25 -97.40 -51.15
C ASN A 76 -3.27 -96.35 -50.69
N TRP A 77 -2.80 -95.17 -50.30
CA TRP A 77 -3.63 -94.03 -49.89
C TRP A 77 -3.75 -93.01 -51.03
N ALA A 78 -4.97 -92.72 -51.47
CA ALA A 78 -5.25 -91.63 -52.40
C ALA A 78 -5.16 -90.30 -51.64
N VAL A 79 -4.50 -89.29 -52.23
CA VAL A 79 -4.21 -88.00 -51.55
C VAL A 79 -4.94 -86.86 -52.24
N ALA A 80 -5.67 -86.06 -51.46
CA ALA A 80 -6.21 -84.77 -51.86
C ALA A 80 -5.60 -83.67 -50.98
N ALA A 81 -4.66 -82.91 -51.53
CA ALA A 81 -4.05 -81.77 -50.83
C ALA A 81 -5.08 -80.64 -50.62
N LEU A 82 -4.99 -79.93 -49.49
CA LEU A 82 -5.88 -78.81 -49.14
C LEU A 82 -5.34 -77.45 -49.59
N ASN A 83 -4.43 -77.42 -50.57
CA ASN A 83 -3.77 -76.22 -51.07
C ASN A 83 -4.64 -75.34 -51.98
N ASN A 84 -5.89 -75.73 -52.23
CA ASN A 84 -6.85 -75.02 -53.07
C ASN A 84 -7.99 -74.36 -52.26
N LEU A 85 -7.86 -74.28 -50.94
CA LEU A 85 -8.77 -73.54 -50.08
C LEU A 85 -8.67 -72.04 -50.35
N ALA A 86 -9.81 -71.37 -50.50
CA ALA A 86 -9.85 -69.90 -50.61
C ALA A 86 -9.30 -69.21 -49.34
N ASN A 87 -9.46 -69.86 -48.18
CA ASN A 87 -8.83 -69.48 -46.93
C ASN A 87 -8.25 -70.74 -46.25
N PRO A 88 -6.91 -70.93 -46.25
CA PRO A 88 -6.29 -72.12 -45.68
C PRO A 88 -6.25 -72.11 -44.16
N VAL A 89 -6.62 -71.01 -43.48
CA VAL A 89 -6.56 -70.90 -42.02
C VAL A 89 -7.92 -71.26 -41.42
N LEU A 90 -7.99 -72.40 -40.72
CA LEU A 90 -9.17 -72.83 -40.00
C LEU A 90 -9.18 -72.26 -38.57
N GLN A 91 -10.08 -71.30 -38.35
CA GLN A 91 -10.25 -70.64 -37.04
C GLN A 91 -10.87 -71.57 -35.99
N PRO A 92 -10.60 -71.36 -34.68
CA PRO A 92 -11.27 -72.06 -33.60
C PRO A 92 -12.80 -72.07 -33.74
N GLY A 93 -13.41 -73.23 -33.51
CA GLY A 93 -14.83 -73.48 -33.61
C GLY A 93 -15.42 -73.44 -35.03
N ARG A 94 -14.60 -73.33 -36.08
CA ARG A 94 -15.08 -73.29 -37.48
C ARG A 94 -14.95 -74.64 -38.18
N TYR A 95 -15.75 -74.81 -39.24
CA TYR A 95 -15.78 -75.98 -40.12
C TYR A 95 -15.21 -75.63 -41.49
N LEU A 96 -14.68 -76.63 -42.20
CA LEU A 96 -14.49 -76.57 -43.65
C LEU A 96 -15.07 -77.80 -44.31
N LEU A 97 -15.81 -77.61 -45.40
CA LEU A 97 -16.37 -78.69 -46.19
C LEU A 97 -15.59 -78.87 -47.49
N ILE A 98 -15.00 -80.04 -47.67
CA ILE A 98 -14.23 -80.38 -48.86
C ILE A 98 -15.04 -81.37 -49.69
N ARG A 99 -15.57 -80.89 -50.83
CA ARG A 99 -16.27 -81.75 -51.80
C ARG A 99 -15.25 -82.63 -52.52
N GLN A 100 -15.46 -83.93 -52.53
CA GLN A 100 -14.56 -84.93 -53.12
C GLN A 100 -15.08 -85.41 -54.48
N GLY A 101 -14.69 -86.62 -54.89
CA GLY A 101 -15.04 -87.22 -56.17
C GLY A 101 -16.54 -87.53 -56.32
N THR A 102 -16.93 -87.74 -57.57
CA THR A 102 -18.26 -88.22 -57.97
C THR A 102 -18.11 -89.20 -59.13
N GLY A 103 -19.10 -90.08 -59.31
CA GLY A 103 -19.16 -91.00 -60.44
C GLY A 103 -19.95 -90.41 -61.62
N SER A 104 -19.66 -90.86 -62.85
CA SER A 104 -20.50 -90.52 -64.00
C SER A 104 -21.92 -91.04 -63.79
N GLY A 105 -22.92 -90.16 -63.80
CA GLY A 105 -24.32 -90.53 -63.57
C GLY A 105 -24.74 -90.63 -62.09
N ALA A 106 -23.97 -90.04 -61.17
CA ALA A 106 -24.33 -89.97 -59.76
C ALA A 106 -25.70 -89.31 -59.50
N LEU A 107 -26.49 -89.92 -58.63
CA LEU A 107 -27.79 -89.41 -58.16
C LEU A 107 -27.62 -88.58 -56.87
N GLY A 108 -28.65 -87.83 -56.47
CA GLY A 108 -28.66 -87.05 -55.21
C GLY A 108 -28.64 -85.52 -55.40
N ALA A 109 -28.63 -84.78 -54.29
CA ALA A 109 -28.54 -83.31 -54.31
C ALA A 109 -27.11 -82.83 -54.60
N ASP A 110 -26.97 -81.63 -55.15
CA ASP A 110 -25.65 -81.00 -55.29
C ASP A 110 -25.14 -80.47 -53.93
N ILE A 111 -23.83 -80.30 -53.78
CA ILE A 111 -23.24 -79.64 -52.59
C ILE A 111 -23.01 -78.17 -52.95
N THR A 112 -23.91 -77.31 -52.48
CA THR A 112 -23.88 -75.86 -52.78
C THR A 112 -23.07 -75.04 -51.79
N ILE A 113 -22.68 -75.63 -50.65
CA ILE A 113 -21.86 -74.99 -49.60
C ILE A 113 -20.57 -75.80 -49.39
N GLN A 114 -19.48 -75.37 -50.03
CA GLN A 114 -18.16 -76.02 -49.96
C GLN A 114 -17.06 -74.95 -49.85
N ASP A 115 -15.96 -75.27 -49.19
CA ASP A 115 -14.81 -74.37 -49.03
C ASP A 115 -13.61 -74.79 -49.89
N GLY A 116 -13.60 -76.04 -50.35
CA GLY A 116 -12.57 -76.58 -51.23
C GLY A 116 -13.05 -77.81 -51.99
N THR A 117 -12.22 -78.28 -52.91
CA THR A 117 -12.50 -79.46 -53.73
C THR A 117 -11.36 -80.46 -53.71
N GLY A 118 -11.64 -81.74 -53.57
CA GLY A 118 -10.70 -82.84 -53.77
C GLY A 118 -11.24 -83.82 -54.82
N ASN A 119 -10.51 -84.91 -55.02
CA ASN A 119 -10.78 -85.92 -56.05
C ASN A 119 -10.81 -87.36 -55.49
N LEU A 120 -10.99 -87.51 -54.18
CA LEU A 120 -11.06 -88.83 -53.56
C LEU A 120 -12.38 -89.51 -53.94
N ASN A 121 -12.29 -90.75 -54.44
CA ASN A 121 -13.46 -91.60 -54.67
C ASN A 121 -13.60 -92.57 -53.50
N MET A 122 -14.57 -92.31 -52.63
CA MET A 122 -14.76 -93.03 -51.38
C MET A 122 -15.85 -94.10 -51.51
N SER A 123 -15.79 -95.10 -50.62
CA SER A 123 -16.81 -96.15 -50.57
C SER A 123 -18.03 -95.66 -49.81
N ALA A 124 -19.22 -95.97 -50.33
CA ALA A 124 -20.46 -95.64 -49.63
C ALA A 124 -20.65 -96.43 -48.34
N SER A 125 -19.95 -97.55 -48.13
CA SER A 125 -20.23 -98.45 -47.00
C SER A 125 -19.03 -98.77 -46.11
N ASN A 126 -17.83 -98.97 -46.68
CA ASN A 126 -16.65 -99.38 -45.92
C ASN A 126 -15.38 -98.72 -46.47
N GLY A 127 -14.63 -98.00 -45.62
CA GLY A 127 -13.43 -97.29 -46.01
C GLY A 127 -12.74 -96.59 -44.84
N LYS A 128 -11.65 -95.88 -45.11
CA LYS A 128 -10.90 -95.11 -44.10
C LYS A 128 -10.39 -93.79 -44.66
N VAL A 129 -10.51 -92.73 -43.87
CA VAL A 129 -10.13 -91.36 -44.21
C VAL A 129 -9.18 -90.83 -43.15
N ALA A 130 -8.07 -90.25 -43.56
CA ALA A 130 -7.09 -89.63 -42.69
C ALA A 130 -6.95 -88.14 -43.00
N LEU A 131 -6.81 -87.33 -41.96
CA LEU A 131 -6.32 -85.95 -42.04
C LEU A 131 -4.82 -85.97 -41.70
N VAL A 132 -4.00 -85.38 -42.57
CA VAL A 132 -2.54 -85.46 -42.48
C VAL A 132 -1.96 -84.06 -42.63
N SER A 133 -1.02 -83.65 -41.78
CA SER A 133 -0.35 -82.33 -41.80
C SER A 133 0.67 -82.16 -42.94
N SER A 134 0.72 -83.11 -43.87
CA SER A 134 1.60 -83.12 -45.04
C SER A 134 0.85 -83.66 -46.27
N SER A 135 1.37 -83.40 -47.47
CA SER A 135 0.86 -83.98 -48.73
C SER A 135 1.48 -85.33 -49.10
N LEU A 136 2.28 -85.94 -48.20
CA LEU A 136 2.89 -87.25 -48.44
C LEU A 136 1.87 -88.36 -48.16
N ALA A 137 1.71 -89.28 -49.11
CA ALA A 137 0.82 -90.43 -48.95
C ALA A 137 1.22 -91.28 -47.73
N LEU A 138 0.24 -91.63 -46.90
CA LEU A 138 0.42 -92.56 -45.79
C LEU A 138 0.80 -93.96 -46.32
N SER A 139 1.44 -94.76 -45.47
CA SER A 139 1.76 -96.17 -45.74
C SER A 139 1.19 -97.09 -44.66
N GLY A 140 1.00 -98.36 -44.99
CA GLY A 140 0.44 -99.37 -44.10
C GLY A 140 -1.09 -99.41 -44.04
N ALA A 141 -1.61 -100.47 -43.38
CA ALA A 141 -3.04 -100.71 -43.22
C ALA A 141 -3.68 -99.80 -42.16
N ASN A 142 -2.99 -99.54 -41.04
CA ASN A 142 -3.43 -98.64 -39.99
C ASN A 142 -2.26 -97.72 -39.57
N PRO A 143 -2.13 -96.53 -40.18
CA PRO A 143 -0.99 -95.63 -39.93
C PRO A 143 -1.02 -95.04 -38.51
N SER A 144 0.14 -94.84 -37.90
CA SER A 144 0.30 -94.13 -36.62
C SER A 144 1.54 -93.23 -36.63
N GLY A 145 1.44 -92.04 -36.02
CA GLY A 145 2.54 -91.09 -35.81
C GLY A 145 2.90 -90.14 -36.96
N GLY A 146 3.86 -89.23 -36.68
CA GLY A 146 4.71 -88.48 -37.62
C GLY A 146 4.10 -87.30 -38.39
N ASN A 147 2.89 -87.43 -38.93
CA ASN A 147 2.12 -86.38 -39.63
C ASN A 147 0.60 -86.66 -39.64
N LEU A 148 0.15 -87.79 -39.08
CA LEU A 148 -1.27 -88.11 -38.96
C LEU A 148 -1.90 -87.20 -37.89
N VAL A 149 -3.00 -86.55 -38.25
CA VAL A 149 -3.72 -85.58 -37.40
C VAL A 149 -5.02 -86.17 -36.86
N ASP A 150 -5.75 -86.90 -37.70
CA ASP A 150 -7.00 -87.60 -37.36
C ASP A 150 -7.22 -88.78 -38.33
N LEU A 151 -7.84 -89.88 -37.88
CA LEU A 151 -8.11 -91.06 -38.68
C LEU A 151 -9.52 -91.61 -38.41
N VAL A 152 -10.35 -91.68 -39.45
CA VAL A 152 -11.72 -92.23 -39.37
C VAL A 152 -11.84 -93.48 -40.23
N GLY A 153 -11.96 -94.65 -39.60
CA GLY A 153 -12.36 -95.89 -40.27
C GLY A 153 -13.83 -96.18 -40.09
N TYR A 154 -14.53 -96.57 -41.16
CA TYR A 154 -15.95 -96.90 -41.14
C TYR A 154 -16.24 -98.28 -41.76
N GLY A 155 -17.21 -98.98 -41.17
CA GLY A 155 -17.59 -100.34 -41.57
C GLY A 155 -16.50 -101.36 -41.25
N SER A 156 -16.15 -102.20 -42.21
CA SER A 156 -15.14 -103.27 -42.06
C SER A 156 -13.69 -102.79 -42.24
N ALA A 157 -13.40 -101.51 -41.99
CA ALA A 157 -12.08 -100.94 -42.22
C ALA A 157 -11.02 -101.59 -41.33
N ASN A 158 -9.84 -101.90 -41.89
CA ASN A 158 -8.67 -102.42 -41.17
C ASN A 158 -7.72 -101.31 -40.68
N GLY A 159 -8.14 -100.04 -40.79
CA GLY A 159 -7.47 -98.87 -40.24
C GLY A 159 -8.49 -97.90 -39.66
N TYR A 160 -8.29 -97.55 -38.40
CA TYR A 160 -9.13 -96.75 -37.53
C TYR A 160 -8.31 -96.44 -36.27
N GLU A 161 -8.79 -95.58 -35.39
CA GLU A 161 -8.14 -95.32 -34.10
C GLU A 161 -8.29 -96.53 -33.15
N THR A 162 -9.19 -96.46 -32.15
CA THR A 162 -9.46 -97.58 -31.23
C THR A 162 -10.45 -98.61 -31.81
N ALA A 163 -11.53 -98.15 -32.46
CA ALA A 163 -12.51 -99.01 -33.12
C ALA A 163 -13.23 -98.23 -34.23
N ALA A 164 -13.51 -98.89 -35.36
CA ALA A 164 -14.20 -98.27 -36.50
C ALA A 164 -15.65 -97.86 -36.15
N THR A 165 -16.14 -96.79 -36.78
CA THR A 165 -17.58 -96.46 -36.77
C THR A 165 -18.37 -97.48 -37.60
N PRO A 166 -19.68 -97.72 -37.36
CA PRO A 166 -20.48 -98.64 -38.16
C PRO A 166 -20.46 -98.35 -39.67
N ALA A 167 -20.86 -99.34 -40.48
CA ALA A 167 -20.89 -99.19 -41.94
C ALA A 167 -21.82 -98.04 -42.36
N LEU A 168 -21.37 -97.28 -43.35
CA LEU A 168 -22.16 -96.20 -43.96
C LEU A 168 -23.06 -96.74 -45.08
N SER A 169 -23.83 -95.86 -45.70
CA SER A 169 -24.61 -96.13 -46.90
C SER A 169 -24.56 -94.94 -47.83
N SER A 170 -25.15 -95.06 -49.02
CA SER A 170 -25.34 -93.91 -49.91
C SER A 170 -26.21 -92.80 -49.30
N THR A 171 -26.89 -93.04 -48.18
CA THR A 171 -27.78 -92.06 -47.52
C THR A 171 -27.30 -91.61 -46.14
N THR A 172 -26.15 -92.09 -45.68
CA THR A 172 -25.66 -91.83 -44.32
C THR A 172 -24.19 -91.43 -44.31
N ALA A 173 -23.82 -90.59 -43.34
CA ALA A 173 -22.46 -90.15 -43.06
C ALA A 173 -22.07 -90.54 -41.63
N ALA A 174 -20.76 -90.65 -41.40
CA ALA A 174 -20.22 -90.63 -40.05
C ALA A 174 -20.22 -89.18 -39.56
N LEU A 175 -20.91 -88.89 -38.45
CA LEU A 175 -21.01 -87.55 -37.85
C LEU A 175 -20.32 -87.53 -36.48
N ARG A 176 -19.25 -86.75 -36.31
CA ARG A 176 -18.55 -86.60 -35.04
C ARG A 176 -19.46 -85.90 -34.02
N LYS A 177 -19.61 -86.50 -32.83
CA LYS A 177 -20.45 -86.03 -31.73
C LYS A 177 -19.97 -84.67 -31.21
N GLY A 178 -20.85 -83.97 -30.47
CA GLY A 178 -20.57 -82.62 -29.98
C GLY A 178 -20.35 -81.60 -31.10
N ASN A 179 -20.93 -81.84 -32.28
CA ASN A 179 -20.69 -81.06 -33.49
C ASN A 179 -19.19 -80.97 -33.85
N GLY A 180 -18.41 -82.03 -33.63
CA GLY A 180 -16.96 -82.04 -33.85
C GLY A 180 -16.11 -81.84 -32.59
N CYS A 181 -16.71 -81.49 -31.45
CA CYS A 181 -15.98 -81.31 -30.18
C CYS A 181 -15.65 -82.62 -29.45
N THR A 182 -16.20 -83.77 -29.87
CA THR A 182 -15.96 -85.06 -29.21
C THR A 182 -14.93 -85.87 -29.99
N ASP A 183 -13.78 -86.10 -29.37
CA ASP A 183 -12.67 -86.84 -29.95
C ASP A 183 -11.91 -87.55 -28.82
N SER A 184 -12.10 -88.85 -28.72
CA SER A 184 -11.57 -89.72 -27.66
C SER A 184 -10.59 -90.76 -28.23
N ASP A 185 -10.05 -90.50 -29.43
CA ASP A 185 -9.26 -91.45 -30.23
C ASP A 185 -10.01 -92.79 -30.43
N ASN A 186 -11.33 -92.76 -30.53
CA ASN A 186 -12.17 -93.93 -30.75
C ASN A 186 -13.35 -93.62 -31.68
N ASN A 187 -13.19 -93.89 -32.98
CA ASN A 187 -14.21 -93.58 -33.98
C ASN A 187 -15.61 -94.13 -33.63
N SER A 188 -15.73 -95.31 -32.99
CA SER A 188 -17.03 -95.88 -32.59
C SER A 188 -17.71 -95.10 -31.44
N ALA A 189 -16.91 -94.46 -30.57
CA ALA A 189 -17.38 -93.61 -29.49
C ALA A 189 -17.65 -92.19 -29.98
N ASP A 190 -16.85 -91.70 -30.92
CA ASP A 190 -16.83 -90.31 -31.37
C ASP A 190 -17.82 -90.02 -32.49
N PHE A 191 -18.15 -91.00 -33.33
CA PHE A 191 -19.05 -90.81 -34.46
C PHE A 191 -20.42 -91.48 -34.25
N THR A 192 -21.45 -90.85 -34.80
CA THR A 192 -22.78 -91.45 -34.97
C THR A 192 -23.08 -91.54 -36.46
N VAL A 193 -23.59 -92.68 -36.92
CA VAL A 193 -24.06 -92.82 -38.32
C VAL A 193 -25.44 -92.18 -38.44
N GLY A 194 -25.58 -91.21 -39.34
CA GLY A 194 -26.82 -90.46 -39.51
C GLY A 194 -26.93 -89.79 -40.88
N THR A 195 -27.98 -89.01 -41.09
CA THR A 195 -28.16 -88.23 -42.33
C THR A 195 -27.05 -87.17 -42.46
N PRO A 196 -26.41 -87.01 -43.62
CA PRO A 196 -25.28 -86.09 -43.76
C PRO A 196 -25.72 -84.62 -43.58
N LEU A 197 -24.95 -83.86 -42.78
CA LEU A 197 -25.29 -82.50 -42.35
C LEU A 197 -24.20 -81.51 -42.79
N LEU A 198 -24.36 -80.85 -43.94
CA LEU A 198 -23.31 -79.98 -44.50
C LEU A 198 -23.02 -78.75 -43.60
N ARG A 199 -21.76 -78.57 -43.16
CA ARG A 199 -21.27 -77.34 -42.51
C ARG A 199 -19.97 -76.88 -43.16
N ASN A 200 -19.91 -75.62 -43.54
CA ASN A 200 -18.73 -75.01 -44.17
C ASN A 200 -18.21 -73.82 -43.32
N SER A 201 -17.28 -73.03 -43.87
CA SER A 201 -16.70 -71.86 -43.18
C SER A 201 -17.73 -70.81 -42.73
N ALA A 202 -18.91 -70.75 -43.36
CA ALA A 202 -19.98 -69.82 -43.03
C ALA A 202 -20.88 -70.30 -41.88
N THR A 203 -20.78 -71.56 -41.46
CA THR A 203 -21.53 -72.09 -40.31
C THR A 203 -21.13 -71.33 -39.03
N PRO A 204 -22.09 -70.95 -38.16
CA PRO A 204 -21.79 -70.34 -36.87
C PRO A 204 -20.73 -71.11 -36.09
N ALA A 205 -19.81 -70.37 -35.45
CA ALA A 205 -18.72 -70.99 -34.69
C ALA A 205 -19.28 -71.84 -33.54
N ASN A 206 -18.83 -73.08 -33.45
CA ASN A 206 -19.11 -74.00 -32.35
C ASN A 206 -17.90 -74.04 -31.42
N VAL A 207 -17.94 -73.27 -30.33
CA VAL A 207 -16.84 -73.21 -29.36
C VAL A 207 -16.95 -74.39 -28.40
N CYS A 208 -15.96 -75.29 -28.43
CA CYS A 208 -15.87 -76.40 -27.49
C CYS A 208 -15.56 -75.83 -26.08
N GLY A 209 -16.57 -75.74 -25.21
CA GLY A 209 -16.40 -75.27 -23.81
C GLY A 209 -17.27 -74.10 -23.33
N GLY A 210 -18.18 -73.56 -24.15
CA GLY A 210 -19.09 -72.47 -23.73
C GLY A 210 -18.54 -71.04 -23.95
N VAL A 211 -19.44 -70.07 -24.12
CA VAL A 211 -19.20 -68.70 -24.64
C VAL A 211 -18.62 -67.75 -23.57
N PRO A 212 -17.67 -66.83 -23.87
CA PRO A 212 -17.31 -65.73 -22.96
C PRO A 212 -18.24 -64.50 -23.14
N ALA A 213 -18.59 -63.85 -22.02
CA ALA A 213 -19.37 -62.61 -21.98
C ALA A 213 -18.48 -61.37 -22.20
N PHE A 214 -18.99 -60.37 -22.93
CA PHE A 214 -18.40 -59.02 -23.05
C PHE A 214 -18.10 -58.44 -21.66
N GLN A 215 -16.92 -57.84 -21.49
CA GLN A 215 -16.60 -57.07 -20.29
C GLN A 215 -17.20 -55.66 -20.41
N PRO A 216 -17.71 -55.06 -19.32
CA PRO A 216 -18.28 -53.71 -19.37
C PRO A 216 -17.19 -52.64 -19.29
N ILE A 217 -17.42 -51.49 -19.93
CA ILE A 217 -16.68 -50.25 -19.67
C ILE A 217 -16.73 -49.95 -18.16
N VAL A 218 -15.58 -49.63 -17.57
CA VAL A 218 -15.41 -49.25 -16.16
C VAL A 218 -15.03 -47.76 -16.08
N PRO A 219 -15.99 -46.85 -15.87
CA PRO A 219 -15.70 -45.44 -15.60
C PRO A 219 -15.05 -45.23 -14.23
N ASN A 220 -14.12 -44.28 -14.17
CA ASN A 220 -13.53 -43.72 -12.96
C ASN A 220 -13.73 -42.20 -12.98
N CYS A 221 -14.82 -41.75 -12.37
CA CYS A 221 -15.21 -40.35 -12.31
C CYS A 221 -15.31 -39.93 -10.83
N PRO A 222 -14.19 -39.67 -10.16
CA PRO A 222 -14.21 -39.24 -8.77
C PRO A 222 -14.82 -37.84 -8.66
N ASP A 223 -15.44 -37.55 -7.52
CA ASP A 223 -15.81 -36.18 -7.16
C ASP A 223 -14.56 -35.29 -7.19
N ALA A 224 -14.74 -34.05 -7.64
CA ALA A 224 -13.69 -33.05 -7.77
C ALA A 224 -14.04 -31.81 -6.92
N SER A 225 -13.00 -31.13 -6.47
CA SER A 225 -13.13 -29.85 -5.76
C SER A 225 -12.17 -28.84 -6.36
N VAL A 226 -12.66 -27.64 -6.64
CA VAL A 226 -11.89 -26.51 -7.17
C VAL A 226 -12.24 -25.24 -6.41
N SER A 227 -11.41 -24.21 -6.50
CA SER A 227 -11.72 -22.89 -5.93
C SER A 227 -12.44 -22.01 -6.96
N SER A 228 -13.42 -21.23 -6.52
CA SER A 228 -13.98 -20.15 -7.35
C SER A 228 -12.90 -19.11 -7.65
N GLY A 229 -12.96 -18.45 -8.81
CA GLY A 229 -12.06 -17.34 -9.16
C GLY A 229 -10.80 -17.69 -9.94
N ALA A 230 -10.56 -18.96 -10.23
CA ALA A 230 -9.46 -19.41 -11.06
C ALA A 230 -9.93 -20.42 -12.11
N ASN A 231 -9.38 -20.33 -13.32
CA ASN A 231 -9.58 -21.37 -14.32
C ASN A 231 -8.93 -22.66 -13.83
N SER A 232 -9.72 -23.72 -13.74
CA SER A 232 -9.28 -25.01 -13.21
C SER A 232 -9.56 -26.12 -14.22
N VAL A 233 -8.71 -27.15 -14.22
CA VAL A 233 -8.89 -28.34 -15.05
C VAL A 233 -8.67 -29.57 -14.19
N PHE A 234 -9.56 -30.55 -14.30
CA PHE A 234 -9.38 -31.89 -13.73
C PHE A 234 -9.77 -32.94 -14.77
N SER A 235 -9.36 -34.19 -14.54
CA SER A 235 -9.60 -35.27 -15.50
C SER A 235 -10.35 -36.43 -14.86
N VAL A 236 -11.24 -37.03 -15.64
CA VAL A 236 -11.89 -38.31 -15.36
C VAL A 236 -11.44 -39.34 -16.38
N SER A 237 -11.60 -40.62 -16.08
CA SER A 237 -11.13 -41.70 -16.96
C SER A 237 -12.11 -42.85 -17.09
N ALA A 238 -11.90 -43.72 -18.08
CA ALA A 238 -12.59 -44.99 -18.21
C ALA A 238 -11.69 -46.01 -18.93
N SER A 239 -11.87 -47.29 -18.63
CA SER A 239 -11.21 -48.40 -19.33
C SER A 239 -12.20 -49.51 -19.65
N ASP A 240 -11.83 -50.39 -20.58
CA ASP A 240 -12.58 -51.59 -20.89
C ASP A 240 -11.58 -52.72 -21.16
N ALA A 241 -11.80 -53.92 -20.62
CA ALA A 241 -10.79 -54.97 -20.56
C ALA A 241 -10.58 -55.68 -21.91
N ASP A 242 -11.65 -55.80 -22.71
CA ASP A 242 -11.65 -56.50 -24.00
C ASP A 242 -11.80 -55.53 -25.20
N SER A 243 -12.08 -54.25 -24.95
CA SER A 243 -12.26 -53.22 -25.99
C SER A 243 -11.59 -51.87 -25.66
N ARG A 244 -11.65 -50.92 -26.59
CA ARG A 244 -11.08 -49.56 -26.46
C ARG A 244 -12.18 -48.52 -26.24
N VAL A 245 -12.16 -47.86 -25.09
CA VAL A 245 -12.95 -46.65 -24.85
C VAL A 245 -12.48 -45.53 -25.79
N ASN A 246 -13.38 -45.02 -26.64
CA ASN A 246 -13.05 -44.12 -27.76
C ASN A 246 -13.88 -42.83 -27.82
N SER A 247 -14.81 -42.63 -26.89
CA SER A 247 -15.63 -41.41 -26.81
C SER A 247 -16.04 -41.07 -25.39
N ALA A 248 -16.26 -39.78 -25.13
CA ALA A 248 -16.85 -39.24 -23.91
C ALA A 248 -17.74 -38.04 -24.25
N VAL A 249 -18.98 -38.03 -23.77
CA VAL A 249 -19.95 -36.94 -24.02
C VAL A 249 -20.71 -36.59 -22.74
N ALA A 250 -21.01 -35.31 -22.55
CA ALA A 250 -21.81 -34.85 -21.41
C ALA A 250 -23.25 -35.39 -21.53
N THR A 251 -23.79 -35.97 -20.46
CA THR A 251 -25.14 -36.55 -20.47
C THR A 251 -26.27 -35.52 -20.40
N ALA A 252 -25.94 -34.27 -20.07
CA ALA A 252 -26.85 -33.13 -20.01
C ALA A 252 -26.09 -31.83 -20.29
N SER A 253 -26.83 -30.74 -20.54
CA SER A 253 -26.24 -29.40 -20.59
C SER A 253 -25.67 -29.04 -19.22
N TRP A 254 -24.35 -28.79 -19.17
CA TRP A 254 -23.70 -28.34 -17.94
C TRP A 254 -23.90 -26.84 -17.72
N PRO A 255 -23.84 -26.37 -16.45
CA PRO A 255 -23.87 -24.95 -16.12
C PRO A 255 -22.83 -24.13 -16.90
N ALA A 256 -23.17 -22.89 -17.24
CA ALA A 256 -22.24 -21.95 -17.86
C ALA A 256 -20.99 -21.81 -16.98
N GLY A 257 -19.81 -21.98 -17.58
CA GLY A 257 -18.53 -22.03 -16.86
C GLY A 257 -17.98 -23.43 -16.61
N ILE A 258 -18.69 -24.50 -17.00
CA ILE A 258 -18.15 -25.87 -17.01
C ILE A 258 -18.22 -26.42 -18.44
N SER A 259 -17.11 -26.94 -18.97
CA SER A 259 -17.10 -27.51 -20.32
C SER A 259 -16.19 -28.74 -20.43
N LEU A 260 -16.43 -29.57 -21.44
CA LEU A 260 -15.47 -30.60 -21.82
C LEU A 260 -14.20 -29.94 -22.39
N GLY A 261 -13.05 -30.42 -21.94
CA GLY A 261 -11.74 -30.10 -22.49
C GLY A 261 -11.24 -31.22 -23.40
N SER A 262 -9.92 -31.44 -23.40
CA SER A 262 -9.26 -32.45 -24.22
C SER A 262 -9.72 -33.88 -23.90
N PHE A 263 -9.95 -34.67 -24.94
CA PHE A 263 -10.23 -36.11 -24.86
C PHE A 263 -9.04 -36.92 -25.41
N SER A 264 -8.69 -38.02 -24.74
CA SER A 264 -7.72 -39.00 -25.22
C SER A 264 -8.32 -40.41 -25.16
N ALA A 265 -8.48 -41.05 -26.33
CA ALA A 265 -8.99 -42.42 -26.45
C ALA A 265 -7.98 -43.48 -25.93
N ALA A 266 -8.48 -44.65 -25.56
CA ALA A 266 -7.66 -45.81 -25.23
C ALA A 266 -6.95 -46.37 -26.48
N THR A 267 -5.64 -46.61 -26.37
CA THR A 267 -4.77 -47.04 -27.49
C THR A 267 -4.66 -48.57 -27.63
N ALA A 268 -5.34 -49.35 -26.79
CA ALA A 268 -5.46 -50.81 -26.83
C ALA A 268 -6.63 -51.28 -25.94
N PRO A 269 -7.20 -52.49 -26.16
CA PRO A 269 -8.00 -53.17 -25.16
C PRO A 269 -7.31 -53.20 -23.79
N GLY A 270 -8.04 -52.93 -22.72
CA GLY A 270 -7.52 -52.74 -21.37
C GLY A 270 -6.90 -51.37 -21.10
N GLY A 271 -6.77 -50.51 -22.12
CA GLY A 271 -6.20 -49.17 -22.00
C GLY A 271 -7.16 -48.15 -21.38
N THR A 272 -6.59 -47.08 -20.80
CA THR A 272 -7.35 -46.00 -20.16
C THR A 272 -7.58 -44.83 -21.12
N ALA A 273 -8.84 -44.45 -21.34
CA ALA A 273 -9.21 -43.18 -21.94
C ALA A 273 -9.33 -42.09 -20.86
N THR A 274 -9.01 -40.84 -21.20
CA THR A 274 -9.10 -39.68 -20.30
C THR A 274 -9.89 -38.54 -20.92
N GLN A 275 -10.69 -37.85 -20.10
CA GLN A 275 -11.44 -36.66 -20.48
C GLN A 275 -11.15 -35.55 -19.47
N SER A 276 -10.63 -34.42 -19.94
CA SER A 276 -10.47 -33.22 -19.10
C SER A 276 -11.77 -32.42 -19.02
N ILE A 277 -12.01 -31.79 -17.87
CA ILE A 277 -13.14 -30.93 -17.55
C ILE A 277 -12.57 -29.55 -17.25
N ASN A 278 -12.99 -28.53 -18.00
CA ASN A 278 -12.59 -27.14 -17.78
C ASN A 278 -13.63 -26.45 -16.88
N VAL A 279 -13.16 -25.72 -15.87
CA VAL A 279 -13.97 -24.91 -14.97
C VAL A 279 -13.50 -23.46 -15.06
N ALA A 280 -14.40 -22.55 -15.42
CA ALA A 280 -14.12 -21.14 -15.58
C ALA A 280 -14.01 -20.42 -14.22
N ALA A 281 -13.13 -19.44 -14.13
CA ALA A 281 -12.95 -18.59 -12.95
C ALA A 281 -14.24 -17.91 -12.47
N SER A 282 -15.17 -17.64 -13.38
CA SER A 282 -16.45 -16.97 -13.10
C SER A 282 -17.50 -17.89 -12.46
N LEU A 283 -17.25 -19.19 -12.33
CA LEU A 283 -18.22 -20.11 -11.74
C LEU A 283 -18.40 -19.84 -10.24
N ALA A 284 -19.65 -19.63 -9.82
CA ALA A 284 -19.99 -19.36 -8.43
C ALA A 284 -19.67 -20.55 -7.51
N GLY A 285 -19.36 -20.26 -6.25
CA GLY A 285 -19.22 -21.29 -5.22
C GLY A 285 -20.51 -22.11 -5.07
N GLY A 286 -20.37 -23.42 -4.92
CA GLY A 286 -21.49 -24.36 -4.83
C GLY A 286 -21.12 -25.78 -5.25
N THR A 287 -22.09 -26.69 -5.19
CA THR A 287 -21.92 -28.08 -5.62
C THR A 287 -22.71 -28.34 -6.91
N TYR A 288 -22.03 -28.79 -7.96
CA TYR A 288 -22.59 -29.09 -9.26
C TYR A 288 -22.54 -30.59 -9.51
N ASN A 289 -23.68 -31.20 -9.85
CA ASN A 289 -23.73 -32.61 -10.24
C ASN A 289 -23.52 -32.71 -11.75
N LEU A 290 -22.48 -33.45 -12.16
CA LEU A 290 -22.09 -33.61 -13.56
C LEU A 290 -22.25 -35.08 -13.96
N GLY A 291 -22.60 -35.30 -15.22
CA GLY A 291 -22.74 -36.63 -15.81
C GLY A 291 -22.01 -36.73 -17.14
N LEU A 292 -21.34 -37.87 -17.33
CA LEU A 292 -20.54 -38.18 -18.52
C LEU A 292 -20.86 -39.60 -18.99
N GLN A 293 -21.09 -39.76 -20.29
CA GLN A 293 -21.28 -41.04 -20.95
C GLN A 293 -20.04 -41.38 -21.78
N TRP A 294 -19.50 -42.57 -21.54
CA TRP A 294 -18.38 -43.15 -22.25
C TRP A 294 -18.87 -44.17 -23.29
N GLY A 295 -18.20 -44.24 -24.42
CA GLY A 295 -18.42 -45.26 -25.46
C GLY A 295 -17.12 -45.95 -25.86
N ASN A 296 -17.23 -47.19 -26.33
CA ASN A 296 -16.10 -47.97 -26.85
C ASN A 296 -16.30 -48.37 -28.33
N ASN A 297 -15.31 -49.03 -28.91
CA ASN A 297 -15.33 -49.50 -30.31
C ASN A 297 -16.18 -50.77 -30.55
N ASP A 298 -16.76 -51.35 -29.50
CA ASP A 298 -17.65 -52.53 -29.58
C ASP A 298 -19.14 -52.14 -29.42
N GLY A 299 -19.42 -50.84 -29.37
CA GLY A 299 -20.78 -50.29 -29.30
C GLY A 299 -21.40 -50.32 -27.89
N GLN A 300 -20.62 -50.59 -26.85
CA GLN A 300 -21.07 -50.48 -25.46
C GLN A 300 -21.00 -49.01 -25.01
N SER A 301 -21.84 -48.68 -24.02
CA SER A 301 -21.81 -47.39 -23.36
C SER A 301 -21.94 -47.56 -21.85
N ALA A 302 -21.22 -46.74 -21.09
CA ALA A 302 -21.37 -46.66 -19.63
C ALA A 302 -21.37 -45.19 -19.19
N SER A 303 -22.22 -44.86 -18.23
CA SER A 303 -22.29 -43.50 -17.67
C SER A 303 -21.71 -43.47 -16.27
N CYS A 304 -21.13 -42.33 -15.92
CA CYS A 304 -20.76 -42.01 -14.55
C CYS A 304 -21.33 -40.64 -14.18
N SER A 305 -21.55 -40.44 -12.88
CA SER A 305 -21.91 -39.15 -12.31
C SER A 305 -20.94 -38.81 -11.19
N PHE A 306 -20.60 -37.54 -11.07
CA PHE A 306 -19.64 -37.03 -10.10
C PHE A 306 -20.01 -35.60 -9.69
N LYS A 307 -19.59 -35.20 -8.50
CA LYS A 307 -19.81 -33.86 -7.96
C LYS A 307 -18.60 -32.99 -8.20
N LEU A 308 -18.82 -31.78 -8.68
CA LEU A 308 -17.85 -30.70 -8.63
C LEU A 308 -18.24 -29.76 -7.50
N THR A 309 -17.42 -29.68 -6.45
CA THR A 309 -17.58 -28.67 -5.39
C THR A 309 -16.67 -27.49 -5.69
N VAL A 310 -17.25 -26.32 -5.86
CA VAL A 310 -16.54 -25.05 -6.02
C VAL A 310 -16.55 -24.33 -4.67
N ALA A 311 -15.40 -24.19 -4.03
CA ALA A 311 -15.28 -23.43 -2.80
C ALA A 311 -15.59 -21.94 -3.07
N GLY A 312 -16.43 -21.33 -2.25
CA GLY A 312 -16.74 -19.89 -2.33
C GLY A 312 -15.51 -19.03 -2.03
N MET A 313 -15.53 -17.79 -2.50
CA MET A 313 -14.50 -16.81 -2.17
C MET A 313 -14.71 -16.26 -0.76
N THR A 314 -13.61 -16.00 -0.06
CA THR A 314 -13.59 -15.30 1.22
C THR A 314 -13.75 -13.80 0.96
N PRO A 315 -14.80 -13.13 1.47
CA PRO A 315 -14.95 -11.68 1.36
C PRO A 315 -13.82 -10.93 2.08
N ILE A 316 -13.50 -9.73 1.61
CA ILE A 316 -12.38 -8.94 2.13
C ILE A 316 -12.58 -8.56 3.60
N TYR A 317 -13.81 -8.20 3.99
CA TYR A 317 -14.14 -7.92 5.40
C TYR A 317 -13.93 -9.11 6.35
N SER A 318 -14.04 -10.34 5.84
CA SER A 318 -13.68 -11.55 6.62
C SER A 318 -12.17 -11.79 6.70
N ILE A 319 -11.42 -11.30 5.71
CA ILE A 319 -9.95 -11.34 5.71
C ILE A 319 -9.40 -10.30 6.67
N GLN A 320 -9.91 -9.07 6.63
CA GLN A 320 -9.52 -8.00 7.56
C GLN A 320 -9.95 -8.33 8.99
N GLY A 321 -11.25 -8.58 9.21
CA GLY A 321 -11.82 -8.68 10.55
C GLY A 321 -11.93 -7.31 11.24
N SER A 322 -12.30 -7.32 12.52
CA SER A 322 -12.58 -6.10 13.32
C SER A 322 -11.45 -5.72 14.28
N GLY A 323 -10.28 -6.34 14.16
CA GLY A 323 -9.13 -6.12 15.05
C GLY A 323 -7.90 -5.75 14.25
N ALA A 324 -6.84 -5.31 14.94
CA ALA A 324 -5.59 -4.84 14.34
C ALA A 324 -4.73 -5.92 13.62
N SER A 325 -5.27 -7.12 13.44
CA SER A 325 -4.62 -8.22 12.72
C SER A 325 -5.67 -9.16 12.18
N SER A 326 -5.40 -9.71 11.00
CA SER A 326 -6.32 -10.61 10.34
C SER A 326 -6.61 -11.89 11.15
N PRO A 327 -7.88 -12.32 11.28
CA PRO A 327 -8.23 -13.63 11.84
C PRO A 327 -7.79 -14.80 10.94
N LEU A 328 -7.38 -14.51 9.69
CA LEU A 328 -6.95 -15.49 8.69
C LEU A 328 -5.44 -15.44 8.43
N LEU A 329 -4.66 -14.83 9.34
CA LEU A 329 -3.21 -14.76 9.24
C LEU A 329 -2.57 -16.12 8.93
N ASN A 330 -1.64 -16.13 7.96
CA ASN A 330 -0.95 -17.31 7.44
C ASN A 330 -1.84 -18.33 6.69
N GLN A 331 -3.09 -17.99 6.38
CA GLN A 331 -3.95 -18.81 5.53
C GLN A 331 -3.92 -18.29 4.08
N THR A 332 -3.99 -19.20 3.11
CA THR A 332 -4.21 -18.84 1.70
C THR A 332 -5.70 -18.77 1.44
N VAL A 333 -6.17 -17.63 0.94
CA VAL A 333 -7.58 -17.36 0.66
C VAL A 333 -7.77 -17.01 -0.81
N SER A 334 -8.92 -17.36 -1.37
CA SER A 334 -9.37 -16.87 -2.68
C SER A 334 -10.40 -15.76 -2.45
N THR A 335 -10.19 -14.59 -3.06
CA THR A 335 -11.07 -13.43 -2.89
C THR A 335 -11.30 -12.70 -4.21
N LYS A 336 -12.21 -11.73 -4.20
CA LYS A 336 -12.44 -10.83 -5.32
C LYS A 336 -12.79 -9.42 -4.83
N GLY A 337 -12.73 -8.46 -5.72
CA GLY A 337 -12.97 -7.05 -5.38
C GLY A 337 -12.62 -6.14 -6.55
N ILE A 338 -13.00 -4.87 -6.44
CA ILE A 338 -12.76 -3.85 -7.45
C ILE A 338 -11.45 -3.14 -7.10
N VAL A 339 -10.53 -3.06 -8.07
CA VAL A 339 -9.28 -2.31 -7.92
C VAL A 339 -9.59 -0.82 -7.76
N THR A 340 -9.16 -0.22 -6.65
CA THR A 340 -9.44 1.18 -6.28
C THR A 340 -8.23 2.09 -6.51
N LEU A 341 -7.01 1.58 -6.35
CA LEU A 341 -5.77 2.34 -6.54
C LEU A 341 -4.61 1.40 -6.92
N LEU A 342 -3.73 1.86 -7.81
CA LEU A 342 -2.49 1.15 -8.16
C LEU A 342 -1.32 1.72 -7.37
N SER A 343 -0.36 0.88 -7.02
CA SER A 343 0.89 1.26 -6.35
C SER A 343 2.10 0.65 -7.09
N PRO A 344 3.31 1.21 -6.98
CA PRO A 344 4.50 0.63 -7.64
C PRO A 344 4.83 -0.83 -7.27
N THR A 345 4.28 -1.35 -6.16
CA THR A 345 4.53 -2.71 -5.66
C THR A 345 3.27 -3.59 -5.58
N GLY A 346 2.11 -3.09 -6.00
CA GLY A 346 0.83 -3.76 -5.79
C GLY A 346 -0.38 -2.93 -6.19
N PHE A 347 -1.55 -3.27 -5.66
CA PHE A 347 -2.77 -2.50 -5.84
C PHE A 347 -3.70 -2.69 -4.65
N TYR A 348 -4.56 -1.71 -4.42
CA TYR A 348 -5.65 -1.81 -3.47
C TYR A 348 -6.91 -2.29 -4.19
N MET A 349 -7.68 -3.15 -3.54
CA MET A 349 -8.99 -3.58 -4.00
C MET A 349 -9.99 -3.60 -2.86
N GLN A 350 -11.26 -3.39 -3.19
CA GLN A 350 -12.34 -3.30 -2.21
C GLN A 350 -13.55 -4.13 -2.64
N ASP A 351 -14.26 -4.70 -1.68
CA ASP A 351 -15.49 -5.44 -1.94
C ASP A 351 -16.55 -4.52 -2.56
N ARG A 352 -17.25 -5.03 -3.58
CA ARG A 352 -18.21 -4.24 -4.36
C ARG A 352 -19.40 -3.73 -3.53
N LEU A 353 -19.86 -4.57 -2.60
CA LEU A 353 -21.03 -4.30 -1.77
C LEU A 353 -20.67 -4.02 -0.31
N GLY A 354 -19.48 -4.46 0.12
CA GLY A 354 -19.11 -4.55 1.52
C GLY A 354 -20.07 -5.39 2.36
N ASP A 355 -19.87 -5.38 3.68
CA ASP A 355 -20.81 -5.96 4.66
C ASP A 355 -21.69 -4.90 5.36
N GLY A 356 -21.34 -3.62 5.26
CA GLY A 356 -22.03 -2.51 5.90
C GLY A 356 -21.78 -2.40 7.42
N ASP A 357 -20.79 -3.11 7.95
CA ASP A 357 -20.36 -3.02 9.33
C ASP A 357 -19.25 -1.96 9.47
N PRO A 358 -19.45 -0.88 10.26
CA PRO A 358 -18.44 0.17 10.41
C PRO A 358 -17.20 -0.26 11.22
N SER A 359 -17.15 -1.49 11.73
CA SER A 359 -16.02 -2.02 12.49
C SER A 359 -15.06 -2.88 11.67
N THR A 360 -15.38 -3.18 10.41
CA THR A 360 -14.60 -4.03 9.51
C THR A 360 -14.24 -3.28 8.24
N SER A 361 -13.03 -3.53 7.71
CA SER A 361 -12.62 -2.97 6.44
C SER A 361 -13.03 -3.86 5.26
N ASP A 362 -13.65 -3.26 4.25
CA ASP A 362 -13.95 -3.90 2.96
C ASP A 362 -12.77 -3.86 1.98
N GLY A 363 -11.67 -3.20 2.34
CA GLY A 363 -10.50 -2.94 1.51
C GLY A 363 -9.29 -3.77 1.90
N ILE A 364 -8.43 -4.08 0.92
CA ILE A 364 -7.18 -4.81 1.17
C ILE A 364 -6.11 -4.45 0.15
N PHE A 365 -4.85 -4.44 0.59
CA PHE A 365 -3.70 -4.31 -0.29
C PHE A 365 -3.24 -5.66 -0.83
N VAL A 366 -2.97 -5.71 -2.14
CA VAL A 366 -2.47 -6.88 -2.86
C VAL A 366 -1.03 -6.62 -3.29
N TYR A 367 -0.08 -7.26 -2.63
CA TYR A 367 1.35 -7.09 -2.91
C TYR A 367 1.81 -8.01 -4.05
N THR A 368 2.32 -7.41 -5.13
CA THR A 368 2.84 -8.09 -6.32
C THR A 368 4.33 -7.88 -6.56
N ALA A 369 5.03 -7.24 -5.61
CA ALA A 369 6.47 -6.86 -5.64
C ALA A 369 6.89 -5.91 -6.77
N THR A 370 6.09 -5.81 -7.82
CA THR A 370 6.27 -4.94 -8.99
C THR A 370 4.92 -4.33 -9.35
N ALA A 371 4.93 -3.29 -10.18
CA ALA A 371 3.72 -2.63 -10.63
C ALA A 371 2.80 -3.66 -11.32
N PRO A 372 1.52 -3.74 -10.91
CA PRO A 372 0.61 -4.75 -11.43
C PRO A 372 0.09 -4.37 -12.83
N THR A 373 -0.44 -5.36 -13.56
CA THR A 373 -1.01 -5.18 -14.91
C THR A 373 -2.52 -4.91 -14.92
N VAL A 374 -3.17 -4.88 -13.75
CA VAL A 374 -4.61 -4.59 -13.62
C VAL A 374 -4.87 -3.09 -13.71
N ALA A 375 -6.11 -2.73 -14.07
CA ALA A 375 -6.55 -1.34 -14.15
C ALA A 375 -7.50 -0.99 -12.99
N VAL A 376 -7.50 0.27 -12.56
CA VAL A 376 -8.53 0.81 -11.64
C VAL A 376 -9.92 0.58 -12.25
N GLY A 377 -10.87 0.14 -11.42
CA GLY A 377 -12.23 -0.21 -11.83
C GLY A 377 -12.38 -1.63 -12.40
N ALA A 378 -11.31 -2.41 -12.51
CA ALA A 378 -11.41 -3.83 -12.80
C ALA A 378 -11.91 -4.59 -11.55
N GLU A 379 -12.94 -5.42 -11.69
CA GLU A 379 -13.26 -6.43 -10.68
C GLU A 379 -12.37 -7.63 -10.95
N VAL A 380 -11.51 -7.98 -10.01
CA VAL A 380 -10.52 -9.07 -10.15
C VAL A 380 -10.78 -10.17 -9.13
N SER A 381 -10.48 -11.41 -9.49
CA SER A 381 -10.37 -12.54 -8.56
C SER A 381 -8.94 -13.03 -8.47
N LEU A 382 -8.51 -13.44 -7.28
CA LEU A 382 -7.17 -13.95 -7.04
C LEU A 382 -7.14 -14.86 -5.82
N SER A 383 -6.04 -15.61 -5.66
CA SER A 383 -5.69 -16.29 -4.42
C SER A 383 -4.38 -15.77 -3.87
N GLY A 384 -4.29 -15.55 -2.56
CA GLY A 384 -3.11 -15.02 -1.90
C GLY A 384 -3.00 -15.48 -0.45
N LEU A 385 -1.76 -15.49 0.06
CA LEU A 385 -1.45 -15.69 1.48
C LEU A 385 -1.76 -14.41 2.24
N VAL A 386 -2.58 -14.51 3.28
CA VAL A 386 -2.84 -13.41 4.20
C VAL A 386 -1.64 -13.22 5.12
N THR A 387 -1.09 -12.00 5.13
CA THR A 387 0.08 -11.63 5.94
C THR A 387 -0.10 -10.27 6.58
N GLU A 388 0.49 -10.09 7.76
CA GLU A 388 0.71 -8.78 8.38
C GLU A 388 2.00 -8.17 7.83
N PHE A 389 1.91 -7.03 7.15
CA PHE A 389 3.08 -6.25 6.76
C PHE A 389 3.42 -5.24 7.85
N THR A 390 4.48 -5.52 8.61
CA THR A 390 4.96 -4.61 9.65
C THR A 390 5.71 -3.43 9.04
N SER A 391 5.26 -2.22 9.36
CA SER A 391 5.93 -0.97 9.00
C SER A 391 5.95 -0.03 10.22
N GLY A 392 7.14 0.41 10.63
CA GLY A 392 7.29 1.12 11.89
C GLY A 392 6.95 0.23 13.09
N GLN A 393 5.96 0.63 13.88
CA GLN A 393 5.55 -0.04 15.12
C GLN A 393 4.23 -0.83 14.99
N SER A 394 3.60 -0.84 13.82
CA SER A 394 2.33 -1.57 13.59
C SER A 394 2.37 -2.35 12.27
N SER A 395 1.32 -3.13 12.00
CA SER A 395 1.16 -3.88 10.76
C SER A 395 -0.15 -3.56 10.07
N ILE A 396 -0.21 -3.84 8.77
CA ILE A 396 -1.45 -3.87 7.98
C ILE A 396 -1.66 -5.24 7.38
N THR A 397 -2.93 -5.59 7.16
CA THR A 397 -3.29 -6.81 6.46
C THR A 397 -3.06 -6.65 4.97
N GLN A 398 -2.31 -7.58 4.37
CA GLN A 398 -2.14 -7.64 2.92
C GLN A 398 -2.20 -9.08 2.39
N LEU A 399 -2.45 -9.21 1.10
CA LEU A 399 -2.29 -10.46 0.37
C LEU A 399 -0.93 -10.51 -0.34
N LYS A 400 -0.21 -11.62 -0.18
CA LYS A 400 1.08 -11.90 -0.82
C LYS A 400 1.05 -13.25 -1.56
N ASN A 401 2.06 -13.54 -2.37
CA ASN A 401 2.18 -14.79 -3.14
C ASN A 401 0.96 -15.02 -4.04
N ILE A 402 0.60 -13.99 -4.80
CA ILE A 402 -0.62 -13.94 -5.61
C ILE A 402 -0.58 -14.97 -6.73
N SER A 403 -1.68 -15.71 -6.89
CA SER A 403 -1.92 -16.68 -7.95
C SER A 403 -3.35 -16.56 -8.49
N GLY A 404 -3.59 -17.02 -9.71
CA GLY A 404 -4.94 -17.04 -10.31
C GLY A 404 -5.56 -15.66 -10.59
N LEU A 405 -4.75 -14.58 -10.61
CA LEU A 405 -5.23 -13.22 -10.86
C LEU A 405 -5.95 -13.12 -12.22
N THR A 406 -7.27 -12.92 -12.18
CA THR A 406 -8.14 -12.89 -13.35
C THR A 406 -9.04 -11.65 -13.29
N THR A 407 -9.17 -10.92 -14.39
CA THR A 407 -10.15 -9.82 -14.51
C THR A 407 -11.52 -10.39 -14.87
N LEU A 408 -12.52 -10.16 -14.02
CA LEU A 408 -13.89 -10.61 -14.19
C LEU A 408 -14.75 -9.60 -14.96
N SER A 409 -14.56 -8.31 -14.68
CA SER A 409 -15.24 -7.20 -15.37
C SER A 409 -14.41 -5.90 -15.28
N THR A 410 -14.74 -4.90 -16.11
CA THR A 410 -14.04 -3.59 -16.15
C THR A 410 -15.04 -2.44 -16.09
N GLY A 411 -14.56 -1.23 -15.80
CA GLY A 411 -15.38 -0.02 -15.75
C GLY A 411 -16.30 0.07 -14.52
N ASN A 412 -16.00 -0.69 -13.47
CA ASN A 412 -16.71 -0.60 -12.20
C ASN A 412 -16.23 0.61 -11.40
N ALA A 413 -17.06 1.07 -10.47
CA ALA A 413 -16.73 2.14 -9.54
C ALA A 413 -17.13 1.72 -8.11
N ILE A 414 -16.32 2.15 -7.14
CA ILE A 414 -16.65 2.13 -5.72
C ILE A 414 -16.98 3.57 -5.32
N THR A 415 -18.09 3.77 -4.61
CA THR A 415 -18.38 5.07 -4.00
C THR A 415 -17.51 5.22 -2.77
N PRO A 416 -16.67 6.28 -2.65
CA PRO A 416 -15.82 6.45 -1.48
C PRO A 416 -16.63 6.56 -0.19
N THR A 417 -16.20 5.86 0.85
CA THR A 417 -16.81 5.95 2.19
C THR A 417 -16.46 7.30 2.81
N VAL A 418 -17.46 8.07 3.23
CA VAL A 418 -17.23 9.37 3.86
C VAL A 418 -16.78 9.17 5.30
N VAL A 419 -15.63 9.75 5.66
CA VAL A 419 -15.03 9.63 6.99
C VAL A 419 -14.81 11.02 7.58
N ASP A 420 -15.36 11.26 8.76
CA ASP A 420 -15.08 12.45 9.56
C ASP A 420 -14.04 12.12 10.63
N LEU A 421 -12.79 12.51 10.39
CA LEU A 421 -11.68 12.32 11.31
C LEU A 421 -11.94 12.92 12.70
N THR A 422 -12.81 13.93 12.83
CA THR A 422 -13.10 14.56 14.13
C THR A 422 -14.01 13.74 15.03
N SER A 423 -14.70 12.75 14.45
CA SER A 423 -15.60 11.85 15.17
C SER A 423 -14.95 10.53 15.57
N LEU A 424 -13.75 10.23 15.05
CA LEU A 424 -13.07 8.97 15.28
C LEU A 424 -12.39 8.92 16.66
N ALA A 425 -12.43 7.74 17.27
CA ALA A 425 -11.57 7.42 18.40
C ALA A 425 -10.11 7.24 17.92
N PRO A 426 -9.11 7.35 18.82
CA PRO A 426 -7.73 7.01 18.48
C PRO A 426 -7.63 5.62 17.84
N GLY A 427 -6.96 5.51 16.69
CA GLY A 427 -6.87 4.26 15.92
C GLY A 427 -8.12 3.91 15.10
N GLY A 428 -9.15 4.76 15.10
CA GLY A 428 -10.42 4.49 14.40
C GLY A 428 -10.31 4.37 12.86
N LEU A 429 -9.17 4.74 12.28
CA LEU A 429 -8.89 4.53 10.86
C LEU A 429 -8.63 3.05 10.50
N GLU A 430 -8.41 2.19 11.49
CA GLU A 430 -8.24 0.73 11.29
C GLU A 430 -9.41 0.11 10.52
N ALA A 431 -10.64 0.49 10.87
CA ALA A 431 -11.85 -0.02 10.20
C ALA A 431 -11.95 0.39 8.72
N PHE A 432 -11.06 1.26 8.24
CA PHE A 432 -11.01 1.71 6.85
C PHE A 432 -9.74 1.27 6.13
N GLU A 433 -8.89 0.43 6.73
CA GLU A 433 -7.61 -0.02 6.16
C GLU A 433 -7.77 -0.54 4.72
N GLY A 434 -7.11 0.06 3.74
CA GLY A 434 -7.20 -0.35 2.34
C GLY A 434 -8.50 0.05 1.61
N MET A 435 -9.45 0.70 2.29
CA MET A 435 -10.68 1.21 1.68
C MET A 435 -10.46 2.55 0.98
N LEU A 436 -11.18 2.76 -0.12
CA LEU A 436 -11.35 4.05 -0.76
C LEU A 436 -12.29 4.92 0.09
N VAL A 437 -11.75 6.00 0.65
CA VAL A 437 -12.47 6.94 1.50
C VAL A 437 -12.50 8.35 0.91
N LYS A 438 -13.48 9.14 1.35
CA LYS A 438 -13.48 10.59 1.25
C LYS A 438 -13.43 11.17 2.65
N LEU A 439 -12.28 11.71 3.04
CA LEU A 439 -12.14 12.45 4.28
C LEU A 439 -12.87 13.79 4.13
N SER A 440 -13.91 14.01 4.93
CA SER A 440 -14.66 15.28 4.93
C SER A 440 -13.87 16.36 5.65
N GLY A 441 -13.69 17.50 4.99
CA GLY A 441 -12.94 18.64 5.49
C GLY A 441 -13.79 19.91 5.68
N PRO A 442 -13.16 20.99 6.17
CA PRO A 442 -11.75 21.31 5.90
C PRO A 442 -10.74 20.47 6.71
N ILE A 443 -9.67 20.03 6.03
CA ILE A 443 -8.51 19.34 6.59
C ILE A 443 -7.30 20.26 6.43
N THR A 444 -6.58 20.50 7.51
CA THR A 444 -5.49 21.48 7.59
C THR A 444 -4.13 20.79 7.51
N VAL A 445 -3.21 21.36 6.74
CA VAL A 445 -1.78 20.99 6.72
C VAL A 445 -1.18 21.36 8.08
N GLN A 446 -0.58 20.38 8.76
CA GLN A 446 0.02 20.58 10.07
C GLN A 446 1.54 20.65 10.00
N GLN A 447 2.16 19.88 9.09
CA GLN A 447 3.59 19.92 8.85
C GLN A 447 3.93 19.56 7.41
N ASN A 448 5.10 20.01 6.96
CA ASN A 448 5.63 19.78 5.61
C ASN A 448 7.12 19.37 5.61
N TYR A 449 7.63 18.91 6.75
CA TYR A 449 9.04 18.51 6.92
C TYR A 449 9.48 17.41 5.93
N PHE A 450 8.62 16.42 5.69
CA PHE A 450 8.89 15.30 4.78
C PHE A 450 8.43 15.55 3.34
N LEU A 451 7.93 16.75 3.02
CA LEU A 451 7.36 17.04 1.71
C LEU A 451 8.41 16.88 0.59
N GLY A 452 9.56 17.55 0.74
CA GLY A 452 10.62 17.51 -0.27
C GLY A 452 11.26 16.14 -0.42
N ARG A 453 11.35 15.37 0.67
CA ARG A 453 12.05 14.09 0.71
C ARG A 453 11.18 12.90 0.31
N TYR A 454 9.94 12.83 0.81
CA TYR A 454 9.06 11.67 0.66
C TYR A 454 7.70 12.04 0.08
N GLY A 455 7.47 13.29 -0.33
CA GLY A 455 6.16 13.70 -0.82
C GLY A 455 5.06 13.67 0.23
N GLN A 456 5.42 13.80 1.52
CA GLN A 456 4.48 13.63 2.63
C GLN A 456 4.10 14.96 3.31
N LEU A 457 2.81 15.10 3.61
CA LEU A 457 2.27 16.15 4.48
C LEU A 457 1.55 15.52 5.67
N THR A 458 1.81 15.99 6.88
CA THR A 458 0.92 15.67 8.01
C THR A 458 -0.28 16.60 7.94
N MET A 459 -1.46 16.01 7.97
CA MET A 459 -2.74 16.66 7.85
C MET A 459 -3.56 16.37 9.10
N ALA A 460 -4.48 17.27 9.48
CA ALA A 460 -5.46 16.96 10.52
C ALA A 460 -6.78 17.69 10.28
N ALA A 461 -7.87 17.07 10.71
CA ALA A 461 -9.19 17.71 10.68
C ALA A 461 -9.45 18.54 11.94
N GLY A 462 -10.36 19.51 11.83
CA GLY A 462 -10.76 20.35 12.95
C GLY A 462 -9.77 21.45 13.31
N GLY A 463 -9.03 21.96 12.32
CA GLY A 463 -8.16 23.13 12.43
C GLY A 463 -6.69 22.81 12.71
N ARG A 464 -5.91 23.85 12.97
CA ARG A 464 -4.49 23.76 13.30
C ARG A 464 -4.28 23.10 14.66
N LEU A 465 -3.33 22.18 14.75
CA LEU A 465 -2.98 21.49 15.99
C LEU A 465 -1.94 22.32 16.75
N LEU A 466 -2.30 22.73 17.97
CA LEU A 466 -1.37 23.36 18.89
C LEU A 466 -0.66 22.29 19.72
N ASN A 467 0.61 22.54 20.04
CA ASN A 467 1.33 21.71 20.99
C ASN A 467 0.62 21.77 22.36
N PRO A 468 0.32 20.62 22.99
CA PRO A 468 -0.45 20.61 24.23
C PRO A 468 0.20 21.43 25.36
N THR A 469 1.52 21.37 25.52
CA THR A 469 2.24 22.13 26.55
C THR A 469 2.52 23.59 26.15
N ASN A 470 1.99 24.05 25.00
CA ASN A 470 1.92 25.47 24.66
C ASN A 470 0.66 26.14 25.24
N VAL A 471 -0.42 25.38 25.45
CA VAL A 471 -1.73 25.91 25.88
C VAL A 471 -2.20 25.38 27.23
N LEU A 472 -1.66 24.25 27.70
CA LEU A 472 -1.97 23.64 28.99
C LEU A 472 -0.68 23.33 29.76
N ARG A 473 -0.73 23.45 31.09
CA ARG A 473 0.37 22.96 31.94
C ARG A 473 0.55 21.43 31.74
N PRO A 474 1.78 20.91 31.83
CA PRO A 474 2.05 19.48 31.82
C PRO A 474 1.15 18.73 32.82
N GLY A 475 0.53 17.65 32.37
CA GLY A 475 -0.41 16.88 33.18
C GLY A 475 -1.49 16.18 32.35
N PRO A 476 -2.50 15.58 33.02
CA PRO A 476 -3.53 14.78 32.37
C PRO A 476 -4.29 15.50 31.25
N ASP A 477 -4.57 16.81 31.42
CA ASP A 477 -5.30 17.58 30.40
C ASP A 477 -4.45 17.79 29.14
N ALA A 478 -3.15 18.05 29.28
CA ALA A 478 -2.23 18.15 28.14
C ALA A 478 -2.08 16.79 27.43
N GLN A 479 -2.07 15.68 28.18
CA GLN A 479 -2.04 14.33 27.62
C GLN A 479 -3.32 13.99 26.86
N ALA A 480 -4.48 14.35 27.42
CA ALA A 480 -5.76 14.19 26.74
C ALA A 480 -5.82 14.99 25.43
N LEU A 481 -5.31 16.23 25.42
CA LEU A 481 -5.20 17.03 24.20
C LEU A 481 -4.22 16.42 23.19
N ALA A 482 -3.10 15.86 23.63
CA ALA A 482 -2.16 15.14 22.75
C ALA A 482 -2.85 13.96 22.04
N THR A 483 -3.57 13.13 22.81
CA THR A 483 -4.34 12.00 22.27
C THR A 483 -5.44 12.47 21.31
N ALA A 484 -6.19 13.52 21.68
CA ALA A 484 -7.25 14.08 20.83
C ALA A 484 -6.71 14.65 19.52
N ASN A 485 -5.53 15.28 19.54
CA ASN A 485 -4.91 15.78 18.33
C ASN A 485 -4.45 14.65 17.41
N LEU A 486 -3.78 13.62 17.96
CA LEU A 486 -3.31 12.46 17.19
C LEU A 486 -4.47 11.65 16.57
N ALA A 487 -5.61 11.55 17.26
CA ALA A 487 -6.78 10.82 16.76
C ALA A 487 -7.34 11.39 15.45
N ARG A 488 -7.07 12.67 15.16
CA ARG A 488 -7.61 13.38 13.99
C ARG A 488 -6.53 13.72 12.96
N ALA A 489 -5.32 13.18 13.13
CA ALA A 489 -4.17 13.38 12.25
C ALA A 489 -3.98 12.20 11.29
N ILE A 490 -3.47 12.51 10.09
CA ILE A 490 -3.19 11.52 9.04
C ILE A 490 -2.05 12.05 8.16
N ILE A 491 -1.27 11.17 7.53
CA ILE A 491 -0.32 11.57 6.49
C ILE A 491 -1.01 11.57 5.12
N LEU A 492 -0.91 12.65 4.37
CA LEU A 492 -1.12 12.61 2.92
C LEU A 492 0.20 12.21 2.26
N ASP A 493 0.21 11.07 1.59
CA ASP A 493 1.39 10.47 0.93
C ASP A 493 1.25 10.56 -0.60
N ASP A 494 2.34 10.46 -1.35
CA ASP A 494 2.34 10.56 -2.82
C ASP A 494 2.33 9.19 -3.52
N ASN A 495 2.10 8.10 -2.77
CA ASN A 495 2.10 6.71 -3.24
C ASN A 495 3.44 6.30 -3.85
N SER A 496 4.53 6.89 -3.35
CA SER A 496 5.90 6.63 -3.77
C SER A 496 6.82 6.53 -2.55
N SER A 497 7.75 5.57 -2.61
CA SER A 497 8.83 5.45 -1.62
C SER A 497 10.14 6.12 -2.08
N ALA A 498 10.12 6.76 -3.26
CA ALA A 498 11.29 7.43 -3.81
C ALA A 498 11.68 8.63 -2.94
N GLN A 499 12.99 8.77 -2.69
CA GLN A 499 13.51 9.92 -1.96
C GLN A 499 13.90 11.04 -2.91
N ASN A 500 13.56 12.28 -2.55
CA ASN A 500 13.91 13.51 -3.26
C ASN A 500 13.48 13.46 -4.74
N PRO A 501 12.18 13.29 -5.02
CA PRO A 501 11.68 13.21 -6.39
C PRO A 501 11.99 14.49 -7.18
N ALA A 502 12.26 14.35 -8.49
CA ALA A 502 12.61 15.48 -9.36
C ALA A 502 11.56 16.62 -9.35
N VAL A 503 10.30 16.26 -9.11
CA VAL A 503 9.20 17.20 -8.87
C VAL A 503 8.63 16.89 -7.50
N VAL A 504 8.66 17.84 -6.59
CA VAL A 504 8.08 17.67 -5.25
C VAL A 504 6.56 17.77 -5.37
N PRO A 505 5.80 16.73 -4.95
CA PRO A 505 4.34 16.74 -5.02
C PRO A 505 3.76 17.78 -4.07
N TYR A 506 2.49 18.13 -4.28
CA TYR A 506 1.71 19.04 -3.41
C TYR A 506 2.28 20.45 -3.22
N MET A 507 3.30 20.85 -3.99
CA MET A 507 3.80 22.21 -4.03
C MET A 507 2.78 23.13 -4.71
N GLY A 508 2.41 24.21 -4.03
CA GLY A 508 1.49 25.22 -4.54
C GLY A 508 2.18 26.38 -5.23
N VAL A 509 1.43 27.47 -5.39
CA VAL A 509 1.92 28.77 -5.88
C VAL A 509 3.09 29.27 -5.01
N ASP A 510 4.03 29.99 -5.61
CA ASP A 510 5.26 30.49 -4.96
C ASP A 510 6.16 29.39 -4.35
N ASN A 511 6.07 28.18 -4.90
CA ASN A 511 6.79 26.99 -4.47
C ASN A 511 6.60 26.69 -2.98
N THR A 512 5.36 26.74 -2.47
CA THR A 512 5.10 26.40 -1.07
C THR A 512 3.72 25.80 -0.86
N ASN A 513 3.62 24.98 0.17
CA ASN A 513 2.37 24.56 0.79
C ASN A 513 2.61 24.63 2.30
N ARG A 514 1.95 25.59 2.95
CA ARG A 514 2.30 26.01 4.30
C ARG A 514 1.51 25.22 5.32
N ALA A 515 2.10 24.94 6.49
CA ALA A 515 1.30 24.56 7.64
C ALA A 515 0.22 25.64 7.87
N GLY A 516 -1.03 25.22 8.08
CA GLY A 516 -2.20 26.09 8.12
C GLY A 516 -2.98 26.19 6.80
N ASP A 517 -2.42 25.80 5.64
CA ASP A 517 -3.20 25.65 4.41
C ASP A 517 -4.21 24.50 4.53
N THR A 518 -5.24 24.50 3.69
CA THR A 518 -6.38 23.56 3.85
C THR A 518 -6.74 22.87 2.56
N VAL A 519 -7.44 21.74 2.68
CA VAL A 519 -8.16 21.05 1.61
C VAL A 519 -9.59 20.82 2.06
N ASP A 520 -10.58 21.06 1.19
CA ASP A 520 -12.01 20.88 1.54
C ASP A 520 -12.38 19.41 1.74
N SER A 521 -11.70 18.51 1.03
CA SER A 521 -11.79 17.06 1.23
C SER A 521 -10.58 16.37 0.59
N LEU A 522 -10.28 15.16 1.07
CA LEU A 522 -9.31 14.27 0.45
C LEU A 522 -10.01 12.99 0.03
N THR A 523 -9.71 12.47 -1.15
CA THR A 523 -10.25 11.19 -1.62
C THR A 523 -9.10 10.29 -2.02
N GLY A 524 -9.06 9.10 -1.43
CA GLY A 524 -7.92 8.20 -1.56
C GLY A 524 -8.12 6.93 -0.74
N VAL A 525 -7.13 6.05 -0.77
CA VAL A 525 -7.15 4.81 -0.02
C VAL A 525 -6.42 4.99 1.31
N ILE A 526 -6.99 4.48 2.40
CA ILE A 526 -6.30 4.44 3.69
C ILE A 526 -5.19 3.38 3.64
N ASP A 527 -4.02 3.79 4.06
CA ASP A 527 -2.80 2.99 4.11
C ASP A 527 -2.12 3.23 5.48
N TYR A 528 -1.00 2.59 5.73
CA TYR A 528 -0.25 2.78 6.96
C TYR A 528 1.26 2.69 6.72
N GLY A 529 2.03 3.52 7.40
CA GLY A 529 3.48 3.43 7.31
C GLY A 529 4.24 4.42 8.18
N PRO A 530 5.58 4.49 8.02
CA PRO A 530 6.44 5.31 8.87
C PRO A 530 6.09 6.79 8.77
N ALA A 531 5.95 7.46 9.90
CA ALA A 531 5.80 8.91 10.00
C ALA A 531 7.16 9.61 10.18
N THR A 532 8.26 8.87 10.04
CA THR A 532 9.63 9.34 10.24
C THR A 532 10.54 8.80 9.15
N ALA A 533 11.76 9.36 9.04
CA ALA A 533 12.78 8.83 8.14
C ALA A 533 13.32 7.43 8.55
N ASN A 534 12.99 6.94 9.75
CA ASN A 534 13.37 5.62 10.22
C ASN A 534 12.25 4.61 9.94
N ALA A 535 12.56 3.55 9.18
CA ALA A 535 11.60 2.50 8.83
C ALA A 535 11.04 1.72 10.04
N SER A 536 11.74 1.75 11.19
CA SER A 536 11.28 1.19 12.47
C SER A 536 10.82 2.26 13.47
N GLY A 537 10.71 3.52 13.04
CA GLY A 537 10.27 4.63 13.85
C GLY A 537 8.75 4.67 14.06
N ALA A 538 8.25 5.81 14.54
CA ALA A 538 6.80 6.02 14.68
C ALA A 538 6.10 5.89 13.32
N SER A 539 4.86 5.41 13.35
CA SER A 539 4.02 5.15 12.18
C SER A 539 2.62 5.73 12.38
N MET A 540 1.98 6.12 11.28
CA MET A 540 0.64 6.70 11.27
C MET A 540 -0.13 6.20 10.06
N TYR A 541 -1.47 6.24 10.14
CA TYR A 541 -2.31 6.06 8.95
C TYR A 541 -1.99 7.13 7.92
N ARG A 542 -2.12 6.73 6.67
CA ARG A 542 -1.85 7.53 5.49
C ARG A 542 -3.07 7.52 4.59
N LEU A 543 -3.20 8.55 3.76
CA LEU A 543 -4.10 8.55 2.63
C LEU A 543 -3.26 8.60 1.36
N GLN A 544 -3.45 7.60 0.52
CA GLN A 544 -2.91 7.53 -0.84
C GLN A 544 -3.95 8.12 -1.81
N PRO A 545 -3.75 9.32 -2.36
CA PRO A 545 -4.80 10.01 -3.08
C PRO A 545 -5.14 9.30 -4.40
N SER A 546 -6.44 9.06 -4.62
CA SER A 546 -6.98 8.61 -5.90
C SER A 546 -7.48 9.78 -6.75
N VAL A 547 -7.67 10.95 -6.12
CA VAL A 547 -7.96 12.23 -6.75
C VAL A 547 -6.90 13.22 -6.30
N ALA A 548 -6.35 13.99 -7.23
CA ALA A 548 -5.35 15.01 -6.92
C ALA A 548 -5.90 16.00 -5.87
N PRO A 549 -5.23 16.17 -4.72
CA PRO A 549 -5.64 17.12 -3.69
C PRO A 549 -5.63 18.56 -4.22
N VAL A 550 -6.63 19.35 -3.84
CA VAL A 550 -6.73 20.78 -4.19
C VAL A 550 -6.60 21.60 -2.91
N PHE A 551 -5.47 22.29 -2.79
CA PHE A 551 -5.16 23.11 -1.62
C PHE A 551 -5.69 24.54 -1.76
N THR A 552 -6.28 25.05 -0.68
CA THR A 552 -6.68 26.44 -0.49
C THR A 552 -5.63 27.11 0.40
N ARG A 553 -5.14 28.29 -0.04
CA ARG A 553 -4.19 29.13 0.69
C ARG A 553 -4.87 29.84 1.86
N ALA A 554 -5.11 29.08 2.93
CA ALA A 554 -5.69 29.59 4.18
C ALA A 554 -4.65 30.24 5.11
N ASN A 555 -3.35 29.96 4.92
CA ASN A 555 -2.26 30.63 5.65
C ASN A 555 -1.31 31.38 4.68
N PRO A 556 -1.73 32.52 4.12
CA PRO A 556 -0.91 33.28 3.17
C PRO A 556 0.35 33.87 3.84
N ARG A 557 1.42 34.00 3.05
CA ARG A 557 2.71 34.58 3.49
C ARG A 557 2.53 36.02 4.01
N PRO A 558 2.94 36.33 5.25
CA PRO A 558 2.96 37.72 5.72
C PRO A 558 4.15 38.46 5.10
N LEU A 559 3.89 39.23 4.04
CA LEU A 559 4.94 39.95 3.29
C LEU A 559 5.61 41.10 4.05
N ALA A 560 5.00 41.56 5.15
CA ALA A 560 5.54 42.60 6.00
C ALA A 560 5.62 42.10 7.45
N ALA A 561 6.59 42.62 8.20
CA ALA A 561 6.69 42.36 9.63
C ALA A 561 5.44 42.87 10.37
N PRO A 562 4.97 42.17 11.42
CA PRO A 562 3.81 42.58 12.19
C PRO A 562 3.93 43.98 12.78
N SER A 563 2.81 44.70 12.82
CA SER A 563 2.74 46.00 13.48
C SER A 563 2.51 45.80 14.97
N VAL A 564 3.54 46.07 15.77
CA VAL A 564 3.53 45.91 17.24
C VAL A 564 3.42 47.25 17.99
N GLY A 565 3.19 48.35 17.26
CA GLY A 565 3.17 49.70 17.83
C GLY A 565 4.50 50.11 18.48
N GLY A 566 4.44 51.08 19.39
CA GLY A 566 5.61 51.58 20.11
C GLY A 566 6.51 52.51 19.28
N ASN A 567 7.44 53.17 19.96
CA ASN A 567 8.47 54.01 19.37
C ASN A 567 9.86 53.35 19.34
N VAL A 568 10.01 52.20 20.01
CA VAL A 568 11.18 51.32 19.94
C VAL A 568 10.71 49.90 19.62
N LYS A 569 11.25 49.30 18.57
CA LYS A 569 10.97 47.91 18.18
C LYS A 569 12.10 46.99 18.60
N ILE A 570 11.79 45.87 19.25
CA ILE A 570 12.75 44.86 19.69
C ILE A 570 12.36 43.52 19.08
N ALA A 571 13.34 42.72 18.64
CA ALA A 571 13.09 41.40 18.10
C ALA A 571 14.08 40.34 18.60
N SER A 572 13.69 39.09 18.44
CA SER A 572 14.51 37.90 18.65
C SER A 572 14.47 37.04 17.39
N ALA A 573 15.62 36.58 16.92
CA ALA A 573 15.71 35.73 15.74
C ALA A 573 16.73 34.60 15.97
N ASN A 574 16.27 33.35 15.91
CA ASN A 574 17.15 32.21 15.69
C ASN A 574 17.46 32.18 14.19
N VAL A 575 18.74 32.30 13.81
CA VAL A 575 19.15 32.42 12.40
C VAL A 575 19.65 31.10 11.78
N LEU A 576 19.29 29.96 12.38
CA LEU A 576 19.53 28.60 11.88
C LEU A 576 21.02 28.34 11.56
N ASN A 577 21.85 28.30 12.60
CA ASN A 577 23.29 28.07 12.52
C ASN A 577 23.98 28.96 11.48
N PHE A 578 24.03 30.28 11.71
CA PHE A 578 24.74 31.21 10.85
C PHE A 578 26.26 31.12 11.07
N PHE A 579 26.92 30.32 10.21
CA PHE A 579 28.34 30.04 10.27
C PHE A 579 29.10 30.67 9.09
N THR A 580 30.31 31.13 9.39
CA THR A 580 31.30 31.63 8.42
C THR A 580 32.43 30.64 8.17
N THR A 581 32.44 29.51 8.88
CA THR A 581 33.30 28.34 8.62
C THR A 581 32.41 27.15 8.30
N PHE A 582 32.68 26.46 7.20
CA PHE A 582 31.81 25.43 6.67
C PHE A 582 32.29 24.02 7.03
N SER A 583 31.41 23.03 6.90
CA SER A 583 31.72 21.61 7.17
C SER A 583 32.82 21.04 6.27
N ASN A 584 33.09 21.66 5.12
CA ASN A 584 34.20 21.33 4.22
C ASN A 584 35.56 21.96 4.61
N GLY A 585 35.62 22.70 5.72
CA GLY A 585 36.82 23.37 6.24
C GLY A 585 37.21 24.67 5.51
N GLN A 586 36.38 25.16 4.59
CA GLN A 586 36.52 26.49 4.00
C GLN A 586 35.82 27.57 4.85
N THR A 587 36.12 28.84 4.57
CA THR A 587 35.44 29.98 5.22
C THR A 587 34.82 30.93 4.22
N ALA A 588 33.86 31.73 4.67
CA ALA A 588 33.24 32.81 3.91
C ALA A 588 34.25 33.86 3.41
N ALA A 589 35.40 33.99 4.10
CA ALA A 589 36.50 34.88 3.71
C ALA A 589 37.51 34.23 2.75
N GLY A 590 37.27 33.01 2.28
CA GLY A 590 38.15 32.30 1.34
C GLY A 590 39.31 31.53 2.00
N GLY A 591 39.28 31.34 3.32
CA GLY A 591 40.24 30.50 4.03
C GLY A 591 39.97 29.00 3.82
N SER A 592 40.97 28.15 4.10
CA SER A 592 40.88 26.69 4.03
C SER A 592 41.53 26.01 5.23
N GLY A 593 41.14 24.77 5.52
CA GLY A 593 41.70 23.96 6.62
C GLY A 593 41.25 24.42 8.01
N GLN A 594 40.15 25.16 8.09
CA GLN A 594 39.58 25.67 9.34
C GLN A 594 38.57 24.67 9.94
N GLY A 595 38.23 24.87 11.21
CA GLY A 595 37.20 24.11 11.91
C GLY A 595 36.44 24.99 12.91
N CYS A 596 35.44 24.42 13.55
CA CYS A 596 34.63 25.09 14.55
C CYS A 596 34.94 24.51 15.95
N SER A 597 34.98 25.39 16.95
CA SER A 597 35.22 24.98 18.34
C SER A 597 33.93 24.42 18.94
N LEU A 598 34.02 23.29 19.63
CA LEU A 598 32.96 22.73 20.47
C LEU A 598 33.61 22.14 21.71
N SER A 599 33.32 22.72 22.88
CA SER A 599 33.93 22.36 24.17
C SER A 599 35.46 22.23 24.09
N GLY A 600 36.08 23.22 23.46
CA GLY A 600 37.55 23.32 23.30
C GLY A 600 38.15 22.45 22.19
N THR A 601 37.37 21.59 21.53
CA THR A 601 37.85 20.81 20.38
C THR A 601 37.53 21.52 19.08
N VAL A 602 38.53 21.70 18.20
CA VAL A 602 38.35 22.35 16.88
C VAL A 602 38.35 21.30 15.78
N SER A 603 37.25 21.22 15.02
CA SER A 603 37.11 20.29 13.89
C SER A 603 36.12 20.85 12.86
N ALA A 604 36.30 20.52 11.58
CA ALA A 604 35.31 20.85 10.54
C ALA A 604 33.96 20.15 10.79
N ALA A 605 33.97 18.95 11.40
CA ALA A 605 32.75 18.23 11.79
C ALA A 605 31.96 18.91 12.91
N ASN A 606 32.57 19.87 13.62
CA ASN A 606 31.86 20.68 14.62
C ASN A 606 31.15 21.89 13.98
N CYS A 607 31.44 22.19 12.71
CA CYS A 607 30.75 23.27 12.01
C CYS A 607 29.31 22.84 11.67
N ARG A 608 28.40 23.81 11.74
CA ARG A 608 26.96 23.64 11.49
C ARG A 608 26.53 24.68 10.46
N GLY A 609 25.29 24.62 9.99
CA GLY A 609 24.75 25.58 9.03
C GLY A 609 25.12 25.23 7.58
N ALA A 610 25.52 26.22 6.79
CA ALA A 610 25.91 26.03 5.40
C ALA A 610 27.14 25.11 5.23
N ASP A 611 27.07 24.17 4.30
CA ASP A 611 28.16 23.22 4.02
C ASP A 611 29.26 23.80 3.12
N ASN A 612 28.95 24.89 2.41
CA ASN A 612 29.85 25.53 1.47
C ASN A 612 29.47 27.00 1.22
N LEU A 613 30.31 27.70 0.44
CA LEU A 613 30.13 29.13 0.15
C LEU A 613 28.80 29.46 -0.57
N ASN A 614 28.30 28.57 -1.44
CA ASN A 614 27.06 28.80 -2.18
C ASN A 614 25.85 28.80 -1.25
N GLU A 615 25.76 27.81 -0.36
CA GLU A 615 24.72 27.76 0.68
C GLU A 615 24.82 28.92 1.67
N TYR A 616 26.04 29.30 2.04
CA TYR A 616 26.27 30.47 2.90
C TYR A 616 25.73 31.75 2.25
N GLN A 617 25.99 31.97 0.95
CA GLN A 617 25.44 33.12 0.23
C GLN A 617 23.91 33.08 0.18
N ARG A 618 23.32 31.89 0.00
CA ARG A 618 21.88 31.69 0.03
C ARG A 618 21.28 32.03 1.40
N GLN A 619 21.89 31.54 2.48
CA GLN A 619 21.50 31.80 3.86
C GLN A 619 21.62 33.29 4.18
N LEU A 620 22.79 33.89 3.91
CA LEU A 620 23.05 35.31 4.15
C LEU A 620 22.01 36.21 3.48
N ALA A 621 21.65 35.93 2.22
CA ALA A 621 20.65 36.72 1.51
C ALA A 621 19.27 36.64 2.18
N LYS A 622 18.85 35.45 2.64
CA LYS A 622 17.58 35.27 3.36
C LYS A 622 17.58 35.93 4.74
N THR A 623 18.62 35.70 5.55
CA THR A 623 18.76 36.31 6.88
C THR A 623 18.80 37.83 6.79
N VAL A 624 19.51 38.40 5.80
CA VAL A 624 19.50 39.86 5.56
C VAL A 624 18.10 40.32 5.11
N ALA A 625 17.37 39.55 4.29
CA ALA A 625 16.00 39.87 3.91
C ALA A 625 15.05 39.90 5.11
N GLU A 626 15.14 38.93 6.01
CA GLU A 626 14.40 38.88 7.27
C GLU A 626 14.71 40.09 8.15
N LEU A 627 15.97 40.28 8.54
CA LEU A 627 16.36 41.30 9.50
C LEU A 627 16.08 42.73 8.98
N SER A 628 16.30 42.97 7.68
CA SER A 628 15.98 44.27 7.07
C SER A 628 14.48 44.56 7.00
N THR A 629 13.65 43.53 6.85
CA THR A 629 12.18 43.67 6.81
C THR A 629 11.60 43.83 8.22
N LEU A 630 12.12 43.08 9.20
CA LEU A 630 11.82 43.28 10.62
C LEU A 630 12.11 44.73 11.03
N GLY A 631 13.30 45.22 10.65
CA GLY A 631 13.72 46.59 10.90
C GLY A 631 13.67 46.98 12.37
N ALA A 632 13.89 46.04 13.29
CA ALA A 632 13.88 46.28 14.74
C ALA A 632 15.09 47.11 15.18
N ASP A 633 14.92 47.94 16.20
CA ASP A 633 15.96 48.82 16.72
C ASP A 633 16.99 48.05 17.57
N VAL A 634 16.58 46.93 18.16
CA VAL A 634 17.46 45.92 18.77
C VAL A 634 17.01 44.53 18.32
N VAL A 635 17.96 43.66 17.96
CA VAL A 635 17.71 42.25 17.65
C VAL A 635 18.64 41.38 18.47
N GLY A 636 18.08 40.47 19.26
CA GLY A 636 18.82 39.34 19.83
C GLY A 636 18.90 38.20 18.82
N LEU A 637 20.09 37.64 18.64
CA LEU A 637 20.40 36.61 17.66
C LEU A 637 20.80 35.33 18.38
N MET A 638 20.19 34.21 18.01
CA MET A 638 20.61 32.87 18.42
C MET A 638 21.25 32.14 17.23
N GLU A 639 22.09 31.15 17.53
CA GLU A 639 22.78 30.32 16.54
C GLU A 639 23.79 31.05 15.66
N ILE A 640 24.43 32.07 16.21
CA ILE A 640 25.62 32.67 15.60
C ILE A 640 26.82 31.79 15.91
N GLN A 641 27.66 31.51 14.92
CA GLN A 641 28.92 30.78 15.17
C GLN A 641 29.76 31.46 16.27
N ASN A 642 30.26 30.64 17.20
CA ASN A 642 31.15 31.10 18.27
C ASN A 642 32.61 31.20 17.77
N ASN A 643 32.89 32.23 16.96
CA ASN A 643 34.23 32.55 16.44
C ASN A 643 34.63 34.01 16.76
N GLY A 644 34.28 34.45 17.97
CA GLY A 644 34.36 35.86 18.36
C GLY A 644 33.27 36.67 17.65
N GLU A 645 33.68 37.79 17.06
CA GLU A 645 32.76 38.75 16.41
C GLU A 645 32.68 38.58 14.88
N VAL A 646 33.39 37.60 14.29
CA VAL A 646 33.51 37.47 12.83
C VAL A 646 32.16 37.21 12.16
N ALA A 647 31.40 36.22 12.64
CA ALA A 647 30.11 35.86 12.04
C ALA A 647 29.08 36.99 12.13
N VAL A 648 28.85 37.53 13.33
CA VAL A 648 27.88 38.63 13.54
C VAL A 648 28.29 39.92 12.83
N THR A 649 29.58 40.26 12.78
CA THR A 649 30.07 41.44 12.05
C THR A 649 29.86 41.27 10.55
N THR A 650 30.05 40.06 10.01
CA THR A 650 29.80 39.78 8.60
C THR A 650 28.32 39.96 8.26
N LEU A 651 27.42 39.48 9.12
CA LEU A 651 25.98 39.69 8.97
C LEU A 651 25.60 41.19 9.03
N VAL A 652 26.12 41.95 10.00
CA VAL A 652 25.88 43.39 10.12
C VAL A 652 26.42 44.17 8.92
N ASN A 653 27.58 43.79 8.39
CA ASN A 653 28.13 44.41 7.18
C ASN A 653 27.20 44.21 5.98
N ALA A 654 26.65 43.01 5.80
CA ALA A 654 25.70 42.73 4.73
C ALA A 654 24.36 43.48 4.94
N LEU A 655 23.89 43.56 6.18
CA LEU A 655 22.69 44.31 6.53
C LEU A 655 22.85 45.81 6.27
N ASN A 656 23.99 46.38 6.65
CA ASN A 656 24.35 47.78 6.37
C ASN A 656 24.58 48.04 4.89
N ALA A 657 25.10 47.08 4.13
CA ALA A 657 25.18 47.21 2.67
C ALA A 657 23.78 47.33 2.04
N LYS A 658 22.77 46.65 2.61
CA LYS A 658 21.38 46.74 2.16
C LYS A 658 20.64 47.98 2.65
N MET A 659 20.84 48.37 3.91
CA MET A 659 20.02 49.40 4.58
C MET A 659 20.69 50.78 4.66
N GLY A 660 21.98 50.86 4.36
CA GLY A 660 22.80 52.05 4.53
C GLY A 660 23.90 51.83 5.56
N ALA A 661 25.10 52.32 5.26
CA ALA A 661 26.27 52.17 6.12
C ALA A 661 26.00 52.74 7.53
N GLY A 662 26.34 51.99 8.57
CA GLY A 662 26.18 52.41 9.97
C GLY A 662 24.75 52.32 10.51
N THR A 663 23.80 51.73 9.78
CA THR A 663 22.42 51.54 10.26
C THR A 663 22.37 50.65 11.50
N TYR A 664 23.09 49.54 11.48
CA TYR A 664 23.25 48.61 12.59
C TYR A 664 24.69 48.55 13.07
N ALA A 665 24.86 48.34 14.37
CA ALA A 665 26.12 48.00 15.02
C ALA A 665 25.96 46.72 15.84
N VAL A 666 27.05 45.99 16.01
CA VAL A 666 27.11 44.86 16.96
C VAL A 666 27.32 45.42 18.37
N THR A 667 26.66 44.84 19.37
CA THR A 667 26.96 45.17 20.77
C THR A 667 28.36 44.67 21.15
N PRO A 668 29.08 45.36 22.06
CA PRO A 668 30.39 44.88 22.51
C PRO A 668 30.35 43.45 23.06
N PRO A 669 31.40 42.63 22.85
CA PRO A 669 31.46 41.30 23.44
C PRO A 669 31.53 41.40 24.98
N PRO A 670 30.91 40.46 25.72
CA PRO A 670 30.96 40.46 27.17
C PRO A 670 32.35 40.04 27.65
N ALA A 671 32.85 40.68 28.72
CA ALA A 671 34.18 40.37 29.27
C ALA A 671 34.29 38.93 29.81
N GLN A 672 33.17 38.35 30.22
CA GLN A 672 33.06 36.98 30.73
C GLN A 672 33.07 35.92 29.60
N GLY A 673 33.05 36.33 28.32
CA GLY A 673 33.01 35.44 27.17
C GLY A 673 31.61 34.94 26.82
N THR A 674 31.52 34.11 25.78
CA THR A 674 30.25 33.69 25.16
C THR A 674 30.04 32.19 25.18
N GLY A 675 30.72 31.49 26.10
CA GLY A 675 30.66 30.03 26.24
C GLY A 675 31.58 29.29 25.28
N ASP A 676 31.48 27.96 25.29
CA ASP A 676 32.35 27.03 24.57
C ASP A 676 31.60 26.14 23.55
N ASP A 677 30.28 26.30 23.40
CA ASP A 677 29.49 25.69 22.32
C ASP A 677 29.92 26.29 20.96
N ALA A 678 29.68 25.56 19.87
CA ALA A 678 29.96 25.99 18.50
C ALA A 678 29.08 27.17 18.07
N ILE A 679 27.94 27.35 18.73
CA ILE A 679 27.04 28.49 18.59
C ILE A 679 27.00 29.33 19.86
N ARG A 680 26.68 30.61 19.70
CA ARG A 680 26.45 31.56 20.78
C ARG A 680 25.25 32.45 20.48
N VAL A 681 24.86 33.22 21.48
CA VAL A 681 23.96 34.36 21.30
C VAL A 681 24.77 35.63 20.98
N ALA A 682 24.15 36.55 20.25
CA ALA A 682 24.68 37.88 19.93
C ALA A 682 23.56 38.92 19.92
N MET A 683 23.92 40.20 19.78
CA MET A 683 22.93 41.27 19.68
C MET A 683 23.41 42.36 18.74
N ILE A 684 22.47 42.91 17.96
CA ILE A 684 22.69 44.03 17.06
C ILE A 684 21.67 45.13 17.37
N TYR A 685 22.04 46.38 17.11
CA TYR A 685 21.18 47.53 17.42
C TYR A 685 21.40 48.68 16.46
N LYS A 686 20.45 49.62 16.39
CA LYS A 686 20.60 50.86 15.62
C LYS A 686 21.20 51.98 16.47
N PRO A 687 22.48 52.37 16.28
CA PRO A 687 23.13 53.39 17.10
C PRO A 687 22.53 54.80 16.91
N ALA A 688 21.83 55.04 15.79
CA ALA A 688 21.12 56.30 15.57
C ALA A 688 19.85 56.45 16.43
N LYS A 689 19.34 55.36 16.99
CA LYS A 689 18.13 55.35 17.85
C LYS A 689 18.45 55.15 19.32
N LEU A 690 19.46 54.33 19.63
CA LEU A 690 19.76 53.90 20.99
C LEU A 690 21.25 54.02 21.29
N SER A 691 21.58 54.56 22.46
CA SER A 691 22.92 54.52 23.03
C SER A 691 23.05 53.37 24.02
N LEU A 692 24.25 52.80 24.14
CA LEU A 692 24.55 51.73 25.09
C LEU A 692 24.69 52.28 26.52
N VAL A 693 24.19 51.53 27.50
CA VAL A 693 24.33 51.82 28.95
C VAL A 693 24.96 50.63 29.64
N GLY A 694 26.02 50.88 30.40
CA GLY A 694 26.79 49.84 31.08
C GLY A 694 27.59 48.97 30.11
N ALA A 695 28.43 48.10 30.67
CA ALA A 695 29.13 47.09 29.89
C ALA A 695 28.18 45.95 29.52
N SER A 696 28.40 45.35 28.35
CA SER A 696 27.76 44.07 28.01
C SER A 696 28.24 42.98 28.97
N ILE A 697 27.33 42.15 29.44
CA ILE A 697 27.63 41.07 30.39
C ILE A 697 27.02 39.76 29.91
N SER A 698 27.65 38.65 30.26
CA SER A 698 27.08 37.32 30.10
C SER A 698 27.04 36.57 31.42
N ASP A 699 26.16 35.58 31.54
CA ASP A 699 26.06 34.74 32.73
C ASP A 699 27.05 33.56 32.65
N PRO A 700 28.14 33.57 33.44
CA PRO A 700 29.19 32.56 33.37
C PRO A 700 28.83 31.25 34.08
N SER A 701 27.60 31.12 34.61
CA SER A 701 27.18 29.90 35.28
C SER A 701 27.33 28.67 34.36
N PRO A 702 27.93 27.57 34.84
CA PRO A 702 28.16 26.37 34.03
C PRO A 702 26.86 25.65 33.63
N VAL A 703 25.71 26.02 34.21
CA VAL A 703 24.39 25.56 33.74
C VAL A 703 24.07 26.08 32.33
N ASN A 704 24.74 27.14 31.88
CA ASN A 704 24.52 27.71 30.56
C ASN A 704 25.61 27.23 29.60
N ASN A 705 25.30 26.25 28.73
CA ASN A 705 26.20 25.89 27.62
C ASN A 705 26.40 27.07 26.64
N ARG A 706 25.36 27.90 26.53
CA ARG A 706 25.33 29.15 25.76
C ARG A 706 24.98 30.27 26.75
N PRO A 707 25.99 30.92 27.36
CA PRO A 707 25.79 31.99 28.32
C PRO A 707 24.79 33.03 27.83
N THR A 708 23.77 33.30 28.66
CA THR A 708 22.83 34.41 28.45
C THR A 708 23.60 35.71 28.30
N PHE A 709 23.27 36.52 27.30
CA PHE A 709 23.95 37.78 27.00
C PHE A 709 23.03 38.98 27.24
N ALA A 710 23.52 40.04 27.89
CA ALA A 710 22.71 41.21 28.20
C ALA A 710 23.41 42.55 27.90
N GLN A 711 22.61 43.53 27.48
CA GLN A 711 23.04 44.90 27.21
C GLN A 711 21.94 45.90 27.61
N GLY A 712 22.34 46.99 28.27
CA GLY A 712 21.48 48.14 28.56
C GLY A 712 21.45 49.15 27.41
N PHE A 713 20.29 49.77 27.20
CA PHE A 713 20.04 50.77 26.16
C PHE A 713 19.35 52.00 26.74
N GLN A 714 19.63 53.16 26.15
CA GLN A 714 19.00 54.43 26.46
C GLN A 714 18.56 55.12 25.18
N ALA A 715 17.30 55.55 25.15
CA ALA A 715 16.76 56.41 24.10
C ALA A 715 17.16 57.89 24.33
N ALA A 716 17.03 58.72 23.30
CA ALA A 716 17.41 60.13 23.36
C ALA A 716 16.64 60.93 24.43
N ASN A 717 15.49 60.43 24.88
CA ASN A 717 14.69 61.01 25.95
C ASN A 717 15.12 60.60 27.37
N GLY A 718 16.19 59.82 27.48
CA GLY A 718 16.74 59.38 28.76
C GLY A 718 16.09 58.15 29.36
N GLU A 719 14.98 57.66 28.79
CA GLU A 719 14.37 56.39 29.20
C GLU A 719 15.29 55.21 28.85
N ARG A 720 15.30 54.20 29.73
CA ARG A 720 16.25 53.08 29.69
C ARG A 720 15.55 51.74 29.78
N PHE A 721 16.06 50.78 29.05
CA PHE A 721 15.70 49.37 29.17
C PHE A 721 16.93 48.50 28.95
N ALA A 722 16.84 47.21 29.26
CA ALA A 722 17.89 46.25 28.92
C ALA A 722 17.31 45.03 28.20
N VAL A 723 18.11 44.47 27.31
CA VAL A 723 17.78 43.25 26.57
C VAL A 723 18.65 42.12 27.07
N VAL A 724 18.05 40.95 27.29
CA VAL A 724 18.68 39.73 27.77
C VAL A 724 18.36 38.62 26.77
N VAL A 725 19.36 38.11 26.04
CA VAL A 725 19.23 37.10 24.98
C VAL A 725 19.60 35.72 25.52
N ASN A 726 18.72 34.75 25.32
CA ASN A 726 18.86 33.38 25.82
C ASN A 726 18.87 32.36 24.67
N HIS A 727 19.55 31.23 24.90
CA HIS A 727 19.40 30.03 24.07
C HIS A 727 19.57 28.79 24.96
N PHE A 728 18.48 28.37 25.59
CA PHE A 728 18.47 27.27 26.56
C PHE A 728 18.80 25.92 25.92
N LYS A 729 19.03 24.90 26.76
CA LYS A 729 19.35 23.55 26.32
C LYS A 729 18.22 22.97 25.46
N SER A 730 18.58 22.39 24.31
CA SER A 730 17.60 21.76 23.41
C SER A 730 16.93 20.53 24.01
N LYS A 731 15.70 20.26 23.54
CA LYS A 731 14.87 19.11 23.93
C LYS A 731 15.35 17.76 23.39
N SER A 732 16.46 17.73 22.64
CA SER A 732 17.05 16.50 22.09
C SER A 732 17.54 15.58 23.21
N CYS A 733 17.21 14.29 23.12
CA CYS A 733 17.54 13.28 24.13
C CYS A 733 18.97 12.71 24.02
N SER A 734 19.79 13.20 23.09
CA SER A 734 21.17 12.74 22.97
C SER A 734 21.96 13.04 24.25
N GLY A 735 22.42 12.00 24.93
CA GLY A 735 23.15 12.11 26.20
C GLY A 735 22.29 12.37 27.44
N ALA A 736 20.96 12.38 27.31
CA ALA A 736 20.05 12.60 28.42
C ALA A 736 19.97 11.38 29.35
N ALA A 737 20.02 11.60 30.67
CA ALA A 737 19.90 10.55 31.68
C ALA A 737 19.34 11.11 33.00
N GLY A 738 18.81 10.24 33.87
CA GLY A 738 18.27 10.67 35.16
C GLY A 738 17.12 11.67 35.01
N ALA A 739 17.20 12.79 35.71
CA ALA A 739 16.19 13.86 35.65
C ALA A 739 16.13 14.58 34.28
N ASP A 740 17.18 14.45 33.46
CA ASP A 740 17.21 15.00 32.10
C ASP A 740 16.64 14.04 31.05
N ALA A 741 16.37 12.77 31.41
CA ALA A 741 15.65 11.88 30.51
C ALA A 741 14.22 12.41 30.27
N ASP A 742 13.59 11.99 29.17
CA ASP A 742 12.18 12.29 28.94
C ASP A 742 11.34 11.63 30.04
N GLN A 743 10.55 12.44 30.74
CA GLN A 743 9.70 11.99 31.84
C GLN A 743 8.30 11.55 31.35
N GLY A 744 8.02 11.62 30.04
CA GLY A 744 6.73 11.24 29.47
C GLY A 744 5.61 12.24 29.79
N ASP A 745 5.96 13.46 30.18
CA ASP A 745 5.06 14.55 30.55
C ASP A 745 4.85 15.58 29.43
N LEU A 746 5.29 15.22 28.21
CA LEU A 746 5.27 16.04 26.98
C LEU A 746 6.27 17.21 26.97
N GLN A 747 7.12 17.33 27.99
CA GLN A 747 8.12 18.39 28.06
C GLN A 747 9.43 18.03 27.37
N GLY A 748 9.65 16.76 27.01
CA GLY A 748 10.85 16.26 26.35
C GLY A 748 12.09 16.24 27.25
N CYS A 749 13.21 15.79 26.69
CA CYS A 749 14.47 15.68 27.44
C CYS A 749 15.02 17.05 27.91
N TYR A 750 15.89 17.00 28.91
CA TYR A 750 16.55 18.14 29.54
C TYR A 750 15.58 19.18 30.13
N ASN A 751 14.36 18.79 30.52
CA ASN A 751 13.44 19.69 31.20
C ASN A 751 14.00 20.15 32.55
N ALA A 752 14.56 19.24 33.36
CA ALA A 752 15.19 19.58 34.64
C ALA A 752 16.33 20.60 34.47
N HIS A 753 17.23 20.37 33.51
CA HIS A 753 18.27 21.33 33.19
C HIS A 753 17.74 22.70 32.73
N ARG A 754 16.68 22.74 31.92
CA ARG A 754 16.04 24.00 31.51
C ARG A 754 15.38 24.73 32.69
N ILE A 755 14.88 24.01 33.70
CA ILE A 755 14.41 24.62 34.96
C ILE A 755 15.59 25.25 35.72
N ASP A 756 16.74 24.58 35.81
CA ASP A 756 17.93 25.13 36.44
C ASP A 756 18.43 26.40 35.71
N GLN A 757 18.38 26.40 34.37
CA GLN A 757 18.66 27.59 33.55
C GLN A 757 17.66 28.72 33.83
N ALA A 758 16.37 28.42 33.98
CA ALA A 758 15.34 29.41 34.33
C ALA A 758 15.59 30.03 35.72
N LEU A 759 15.91 29.21 36.73
CA LEU A 759 16.25 29.69 38.08
C LEU A 759 17.50 30.56 38.08
N GLN A 760 18.53 30.16 37.32
CA GLN A 760 19.75 30.95 37.19
C GLN A 760 19.49 32.28 36.48
N LEU A 761 18.65 32.30 35.45
CA LEU A 761 18.26 33.52 34.74
C LEU A 761 17.57 34.54 35.65
N GLN A 762 16.75 34.10 36.62
CA GLN A 762 16.17 35.02 37.63
C GLN A 762 17.24 35.72 38.46
N ASN A 763 18.33 35.03 38.81
CA ASN A 763 19.45 35.63 39.52
C ASN A 763 20.21 36.62 38.64
N PHE A 764 20.43 36.27 37.38
CA PHE A 764 21.14 37.11 36.42
C PHE A 764 20.40 38.43 36.12
N VAL A 765 19.06 38.39 36.06
CA VAL A 765 18.20 39.59 35.89
C VAL A 765 18.55 40.71 36.88
N ASN A 766 18.85 40.38 38.14
CA ASN A 766 19.20 41.40 39.14
C ASN A 766 20.57 42.05 38.86
N GLN A 767 21.52 41.29 38.33
CA GLN A 767 22.82 41.82 37.93
C GLN A 767 22.69 42.73 36.72
N VAL A 768 21.87 42.34 35.74
CA VAL A 768 21.56 43.16 34.55
C VAL A 768 20.94 44.49 34.96
N LYS A 769 19.95 44.47 35.88
CA LYS A 769 19.34 45.70 36.41
C LYS A 769 20.36 46.67 36.98
N ALA A 770 21.33 46.16 37.74
CA ALA A 770 22.38 46.97 38.34
C ALA A 770 23.33 47.58 37.28
N VAL A 771 23.78 46.77 36.31
CA VAL A 771 24.73 47.22 35.26
C VAL A 771 24.07 48.18 34.26
N ALA A 772 22.84 47.89 33.84
CA ALA A 772 22.09 48.72 32.90
C ALA A 772 21.43 49.94 33.57
N GLY A 773 21.33 49.96 34.90
CA GLY A 773 20.72 51.05 35.66
C GLY A 773 19.24 51.27 35.33
N THR A 774 18.48 50.18 35.16
CA THR A 774 17.04 50.18 34.85
C THR A 774 16.34 48.98 35.47
N GLN A 775 15.03 49.10 35.72
CA GLN A 775 14.17 47.98 36.13
C GLN A 775 13.48 47.30 34.94
N ASP A 776 13.50 47.95 33.78
CA ASP A 776 12.77 47.56 32.58
C ASP A 776 13.63 46.64 31.72
N LEU A 777 13.40 45.34 31.81
CA LEU A 777 14.17 44.32 31.10
C LEU A 777 13.24 43.51 30.22
N VAL A 778 13.71 43.22 29.00
CA VAL A 778 13.14 42.21 28.12
C VAL A 778 14.09 41.02 28.07
N LEU A 779 13.56 39.83 28.34
CA LEU A 779 14.23 38.56 28.22
C LEU A 779 13.68 37.91 26.95
N LEU A 780 14.52 37.76 25.95
CA LEU A 780 14.14 37.22 24.65
C LEU A 780 15.05 36.07 24.24
N GLY A 781 14.58 35.23 23.34
CA GLY A 781 15.38 34.14 22.77
C GLY A 781 14.64 32.83 22.70
N ASP A 782 15.39 31.79 22.32
CA ASP A 782 14.92 30.41 22.24
C ASP A 782 15.10 29.75 23.61
N PHE A 783 14.00 29.61 24.34
CA PHE A 783 14.00 28.95 25.65
C PHE A 783 13.89 27.42 25.52
N ASN A 784 13.74 26.90 24.29
CA ASN A 784 13.52 25.49 24.01
C ASN A 784 12.42 24.89 24.90
N ALA A 785 11.41 25.69 25.27
CA ALA A 785 10.31 25.30 26.15
C ALA A 785 9.01 25.93 25.65
N TYR A 786 7.94 25.16 25.59
CA TYR A 786 6.62 25.69 25.20
C TYR A 786 6.02 26.57 26.31
N ALA A 787 5.06 27.43 25.96
CA ALA A 787 4.61 28.52 26.83
C ALA A 787 4.06 28.10 28.21
N GLN A 788 3.58 26.86 28.35
CA GLN A 788 3.10 26.33 29.62
C GLN A 788 4.06 25.31 30.25
N GLU A 789 5.27 25.12 29.71
CA GLU A 789 6.26 24.22 30.31
C GLU A 789 6.92 24.80 31.55
N ASP A 790 7.50 23.92 32.36
CA ASP A 790 8.11 24.25 33.65
C ASP A 790 9.17 25.35 33.60
N PRO A 791 10.04 25.47 32.59
CA PRO A 791 11.01 26.56 32.51
C PRO A 791 10.34 27.94 32.41
N ILE A 792 9.30 28.07 31.58
CA ILE A 792 8.56 29.33 31.42
C ILE A 792 7.72 29.62 32.66
N HIS A 793 7.08 28.59 33.23
CA HIS A 793 6.34 28.73 34.48
C HIS A 793 7.26 29.15 35.64
N THR A 794 8.46 28.57 35.73
CA THR A 794 9.46 28.91 36.75
C THR A 794 9.79 30.40 36.74
N LEU A 795 9.93 30.99 35.53
CA LEU A 795 10.19 32.41 35.34
C LEU A 795 8.99 33.28 35.75
N THR A 796 7.78 32.87 35.41
CA THR A 796 6.58 33.73 35.43
C THR A 796 5.70 33.57 36.68
N GLN A 797 5.78 32.44 37.39
CA GLN A 797 4.85 32.07 38.48
C GLN A 797 4.75 33.08 39.63
N ASN A 798 5.79 33.89 39.87
CA ASN A 798 5.80 34.90 40.95
C ASN A 798 5.36 36.29 40.48
N GLY A 799 5.01 36.46 39.20
CA GLY A 799 4.58 37.72 38.60
C GLY A 799 5.68 38.78 38.40
N GLN A 800 6.94 38.49 38.71
CA GLN A 800 8.04 39.44 38.49
C GLN A 800 8.48 39.50 37.03
N ILE A 801 8.33 38.38 36.32
CA ILE A 801 8.49 38.26 34.88
C ILE A 801 7.13 37.93 34.28
N VAL A 802 6.81 38.60 33.18
CA VAL A 802 5.53 38.54 32.48
C VAL A 802 5.78 38.00 31.07
N ASP A 803 4.94 37.07 30.63
CA ASP A 803 4.95 36.60 29.24
C ASP A 803 4.32 37.67 28.33
N LEU A 804 5.16 38.46 27.67
CA LEU A 804 4.70 39.61 26.90
C LEU A 804 3.97 39.17 25.64
N VAL A 805 4.41 38.10 24.97
CA VAL A 805 3.73 37.59 23.79
C VAL A 805 2.39 36.98 24.19
N GLY A 806 2.36 36.15 25.24
CA GLY A 806 1.13 35.54 25.73
C GLY A 806 0.08 36.53 26.25
N LEU A 807 0.48 37.75 26.62
CA LEU A 807 -0.48 38.82 26.96
C LEU A 807 -1.33 39.28 25.77
N PHE A 808 -0.77 39.28 24.56
CA PHE A 808 -1.47 39.71 23.35
C PHE A 808 -2.01 38.52 22.56
N GLU A 809 -1.23 37.44 22.46
CA GLU A 809 -1.52 36.27 21.64
C GLU A 809 -1.16 34.97 22.40
N PRO A 810 -2.05 34.47 23.29
CA PRO A 810 -1.80 33.26 24.09
C PRO A 810 -1.53 32.00 23.27
N ALA A 811 -2.07 31.91 22.05
CA ALA A 811 -1.94 30.77 21.15
C ALA A 811 -0.84 30.96 20.08
N ASP A 812 -0.02 32.00 20.21
CA ASP A 812 1.12 32.24 19.30
C ASP A 812 2.07 31.05 19.25
N TYR A 813 2.82 30.95 18.16
CA TYR A 813 3.80 29.89 17.90
C TYR A 813 5.00 30.43 17.14
N SER A 814 6.16 29.81 17.35
CA SER A 814 7.37 30.14 16.60
C SER A 814 8.02 28.93 15.93
N TYR A 815 7.47 27.73 16.19
CA TYR A 815 8.02 26.47 15.74
C TYR A 815 6.90 25.45 15.49
N VAL A 816 7.13 24.56 14.53
CA VAL A 816 6.25 23.42 14.23
C VAL A 816 7.06 22.14 14.32
N PHE A 817 6.66 21.24 15.22
CA PHE A 817 7.32 19.96 15.44
C PHE A 817 6.31 18.82 15.45
N ASP A 818 6.53 17.78 14.65
CA ASP A 818 5.64 16.62 14.52
C ASP A 818 4.15 16.98 14.34
N GLY A 819 3.89 18.08 13.61
CA GLY A 819 2.53 18.54 13.31
C GLY A 819 1.91 19.42 14.38
N PHE A 820 2.65 19.76 15.43
CA PHE A 820 2.18 20.62 16.50
C PHE A 820 2.85 21.99 16.46
N ALA A 821 2.05 23.05 16.38
CA ALA A 821 2.54 24.42 16.46
C ALA A 821 2.66 24.87 17.92
N GLY A 822 3.80 25.46 18.29
CA GLY A 822 3.99 26.04 19.62
C GLY A 822 5.11 27.07 19.65
N ARG A 823 5.21 27.82 20.75
CA ARG A 823 6.18 28.90 20.91
C ARG A 823 7.38 28.44 21.73
N LEU A 824 8.56 28.40 21.09
CA LEU A 824 9.86 28.19 21.75
C LEU A 824 10.62 29.50 21.93
N ASP A 825 10.34 30.48 21.07
CA ASP A 825 10.92 31.82 21.09
C ASP A 825 10.01 32.75 21.87
N HIS A 826 10.46 33.19 23.04
CA HIS A 826 9.63 33.99 23.94
C HIS A 826 10.12 35.42 24.01
N GLY A 827 9.18 36.35 24.18
CA GLY A 827 9.42 37.69 24.69
C GLY A 827 8.86 37.78 26.10
N LEU A 828 9.71 37.67 27.10
CA LEU A 828 9.36 37.84 28.51
C LEU A 828 9.83 39.22 28.97
N GLY A 829 9.19 39.81 29.97
CA GLY A 829 9.54 41.15 30.46
C GLY A 829 9.39 41.28 31.96
N THR A 830 10.13 42.20 32.57
CA THR A 830 9.88 42.53 33.97
C THR A 830 8.50 43.16 34.13
N ALA A 831 7.89 43.00 35.30
CA ALA A 831 6.60 43.61 35.62
C ALA A 831 6.56 45.14 35.43
N SER A 832 7.70 45.83 35.52
CA SER A 832 7.80 47.26 35.26
C SER A 832 7.83 47.61 33.77
N LEU A 833 8.35 46.71 32.92
CA LEU A 833 8.35 46.88 31.47
C LEU A 833 6.99 46.55 30.86
N ALA A 834 6.26 45.55 31.39
CA ALA A 834 5.02 45.06 30.76
C ALA A 834 3.98 46.17 30.43
N PRO A 835 3.72 47.18 31.28
CA PRO A 835 2.82 48.29 30.95
C PRO A 835 3.31 49.20 29.81
N LYS A 836 4.61 49.14 29.47
CA LYS A 836 5.23 49.89 28.38
C LYS A 836 5.18 49.12 27.05
N VAL A 837 4.70 47.89 27.00
CA VAL A 837 4.62 47.10 25.76
C VAL A 837 3.35 47.49 24.99
N ALA A 838 3.52 47.91 23.74
CA ALA A 838 2.44 48.30 22.85
C ALA A 838 1.82 47.10 22.10
N GLY A 839 2.60 46.05 21.90
CA GLY A 839 2.22 44.81 21.23
C GLY A 839 3.41 43.86 21.16
N ALA A 840 3.14 42.56 21.05
CA ALA A 840 4.15 41.52 20.88
C ALA A 840 3.53 40.31 20.14
N THR A 841 4.26 39.72 19.19
CA THR A 841 3.81 38.60 18.35
C THR A 841 5.00 37.97 17.61
N SER A 842 4.81 36.81 16.99
CA SER A 842 5.78 36.18 16.09
C SER A 842 5.48 36.53 14.62
N TRP A 843 6.53 36.72 13.81
CA TRP A 843 6.36 36.91 12.37
C TRP A 843 6.44 35.56 11.66
N HIS A 844 5.30 34.99 11.30
CA HIS A 844 5.22 33.64 10.72
C HIS A 844 5.74 33.55 9.28
N ILE A 845 7.05 33.43 9.13
CA ILE A 845 7.76 33.33 7.84
C ILE A 845 8.57 32.04 7.67
N ASN A 846 8.75 31.27 8.74
CA ASN A 846 9.70 30.17 8.83
C ASN A 846 9.04 28.86 9.24
N ALA A 847 8.35 28.83 10.39
CA ALA A 847 7.85 27.60 11.00
C ALA A 847 6.85 26.85 10.10
N ASP A 848 6.12 27.59 9.26
CA ASP A 848 5.10 27.04 8.37
C ASP A 848 5.64 26.59 7.01
N GLU A 849 6.89 26.93 6.66
CA GLU A 849 7.43 26.72 5.32
C GLU A 849 8.13 25.36 5.17
N PRO A 850 8.04 24.72 3.98
CA PRO A 850 8.68 23.43 3.75
C PRO A 850 10.21 23.53 3.74
N LEU A 851 10.88 22.51 4.27
CA LEU A 851 12.35 22.45 4.31
C LEU A 851 13.02 22.56 2.93
N VAL A 852 12.34 22.11 1.87
CA VAL A 852 12.91 22.10 0.51
C VAL A 852 13.18 23.50 -0.08
N ILE A 853 12.59 24.56 0.50
CA ILE A 853 12.83 25.94 0.05
C ILE A 853 13.91 26.66 0.86
N ASP A 854 14.55 25.99 1.80
CA ASP A 854 15.62 26.52 2.65
C ASP A 854 16.89 26.89 1.83
N TYR A 855 17.97 27.29 2.48
CA TYR A 855 19.23 27.67 1.84
C TYR A 855 20.10 26.45 1.43
N ASN A 856 19.82 25.26 1.95
CA ASN A 856 20.55 24.03 1.67
C ASN A 856 20.38 23.56 0.21
N THR A 857 21.42 22.92 -0.35
CA THR A 857 21.39 22.35 -1.72
C THR A 857 21.25 20.83 -1.72
N GLU A 858 21.68 20.17 -0.66
CA GLU A 858 21.51 18.76 -0.46
C GLU A 858 20.03 18.40 -0.36
N PHE A 859 19.67 17.23 -0.93
CA PHE A 859 18.28 16.74 -0.94
C PHE A 859 17.26 17.72 -1.55
N ASN A 860 17.71 18.68 -2.38
CA ASN A 860 16.87 19.69 -3.03
C ASN A 860 16.87 19.54 -4.57
N PRO A 861 15.95 18.74 -5.15
CA PRO A 861 16.04 18.28 -6.54
C PRO A 861 15.61 19.32 -7.60
N ALA A 862 14.91 20.40 -7.24
CA ALA A 862 14.30 21.33 -8.20
C ALA A 862 14.65 22.82 -7.98
N ALA A 863 15.68 23.13 -7.18
CA ALA A 863 16.18 24.49 -6.92
C ALA A 863 15.08 25.51 -6.54
N TYR A 864 14.23 25.19 -5.56
CA TYR A 864 13.14 26.05 -5.09
C TYR A 864 13.56 27.31 -4.31
N TYR A 865 14.86 27.58 -4.26
CA TYR A 865 15.43 28.71 -3.54
C TYR A 865 14.93 30.05 -4.05
N THR A 866 14.57 30.93 -3.13
CA THR A 866 14.39 32.36 -3.41
C THR A 866 15.06 33.18 -2.30
N PRO A 867 15.69 34.34 -2.61
CA PRO A 867 16.34 35.20 -1.62
C PRO A 867 15.32 36.06 -0.86
N THR A 868 14.26 35.44 -0.35
CA THR A 868 13.17 36.05 0.41
C THR A 868 13.33 35.74 1.90
N PRO A 869 12.63 36.44 2.82
CA PRO A 869 12.71 36.10 4.24
C PRO A 869 12.09 34.72 4.57
N PHE A 870 11.27 34.15 3.69
CA PHE A 870 10.56 32.90 3.99
C PHE A 870 11.51 31.71 4.07
N ARG A 871 11.41 30.92 5.14
CA ARG A 871 12.34 29.82 5.44
C ARG A 871 13.80 30.29 5.42
N SER A 872 14.07 31.42 6.07
CA SER A 872 15.42 31.87 6.44
C SER A 872 15.96 31.10 7.65
N SER A 873 15.04 30.56 8.44
CA SER A 873 15.26 29.74 9.63
C SER A 873 14.15 28.69 9.74
N ASP A 874 14.26 27.79 10.71
CA ASP A 874 13.18 26.92 11.18
C ASP A 874 12.34 27.53 12.30
N HIS A 875 12.76 28.67 12.85
CA HIS A 875 12.04 29.44 13.86
C HIS A 875 11.50 30.75 13.28
N ASP A 876 10.28 31.11 13.64
CA ASP A 876 9.75 32.45 13.36
C ASP A 876 10.40 33.48 14.30
N PRO A 877 10.81 34.66 13.80
CA PRO A 877 11.31 35.72 14.67
C PRO A 877 10.18 36.35 15.48
N MET A 878 10.41 36.55 16.76
CA MET A 878 9.50 37.24 17.67
C MET A 878 9.79 38.74 17.69
N VAL A 879 8.76 39.58 17.72
CA VAL A 879 8.87 41.04 17.70
C VAL A 879 7.92 41.69 18.70
N LEU A 880 8.38 42.77 19.35
CA LEU A 880 7.58 43.59 20.25
C LEU A 880 7.88 45.07 20.12
N GLY A 881 6.87 45.89 20.45
CA GLY A 881 6.95 47.34 20.45
C GLY A 881 6.93 47.90 21.86
N LEU A 882 7.83 48.82 22.18
CA LEU A 882 7.86 49.53 23.45
C LEU A 882 7.39 50.98 23.26
N ASN A 883 6.54 51.46 24.16
CA ASN A 883 6.18 52.85 24.39
C ASN A 883 7.15 53.47 25.38
N LEU A 884 8.37 53.74 24.91
CA LEU A 884 9.45 54.32 25.70
C LEU A 884 9.41 55.85 25.60
N TYR A 885 8.32 56.46 26.09
CA TYR A 885 8.13 57.91 26.13
C TYR A 885 8.50 58.50 27.49
N LYS A 886 9.15 59.66 27.49
CA LYS A 886 9.36 60.41 28.73
C LYS A 886 8.08 61.16 29.11
N GLN A 887 7.55 60.86 30.29
CA GLN A 887 6.41 61.60 30.83
C GLN A 887 6.90 62.89 31.48
N ILE A 888 6.41 64.04 30.98
CA ILE A 888 6.72 65.37 31.50
C ILE A 888 5.40 66.07 31.81
N LYS A 889 5.15 66.34 33.09
CA LYS A 889 3.92 66.97 33.55
C LYS A 889 4.24 68.28 34.27
N GLY A 890 3.58 69.35 33.87
CA GLY A 890 3.61 70.63 34.56
C GLY A 890 2.72 70.65 35.79
N THR A 891 2.49 71.85 36.30
CA THR A 891 1.73 72.11 37.51
C THR A 891 0.31 72.61 37.17
N ALA A 892 -0.31 73.37 38.06
CA ALA A 892 -1.56 74.08 37.78
C ALA A 892 -1.33 75.58 37.53
N GLY A 893 -0.07 76.02 37.47
CA GLY A 893 0.34 77.38 37.18
C GLY A 893 0.85 77.54 35.76
N ASN A 894 1.32 78.73 35.40
CA ASN A 894 1.91 78.96 34.08
C ASN A 894 3.34 78.42 34.05
N ASP A 895 3.56 77.33 33.36
CA ASP A 895 4.84 76.63 33.28
C ASP A 895 5.60 76.92 31.98
N VAL A 896 6.93 76.81 32.04
CA VAL A 896 7.79 76.76 30.84
C VAL A 896 8.42 75.37 30.81
N ILE A 897 7.93 74.52 29.92
CA ILE A 897 8.33 73.13 29.81
C ILE A 897 9.17 72.95 28.55
N VAL A 898 10.36 72.41 28.72
CA VAL A 898 11.24 72.00 27.61
C VAL A 898 11.41 70.49 27.69
N GLY A 899 11.01 69.81 26.63
CA GLY A 899 11.19 68.38 26.43
C GLY A 899 12.65 67.98 26.26
N THR A 900 12.83 66.72 25.97
CA THR A 900 14.10 66.08 25.70
C THR A 900 14.38 66.07 24.19
N PRO A 901 15.56 65.58 23.75
CA PRO A 901 15.80 65.33 22.33
C PRO A 901 15.10 64.08 21.77
N GLY A 902 14.39 63.30 22.59
CA GLY A 902 13.67 62.08 22.15
C GLY A 902 12.17 62.22 22.24
N ASP A 903 11.45 61.10 22.13
CA ASP A 903 9.99 61.13 22.10
C ASP A 903 9.41 61.36 23.51
N ASP A 904 8.68 62.45 23.68
CA ASP A 904 8.08 62.83 24.97
C ASP A 904 6.56 62.82 24.95
N VAL A 905 5.97 62.68 26.13
CA VAL A 905 4.56 62.95 26.41
C VAL A 905 4.53 64.13 27.39
N ILE A 906 4.07 65.27 26.89
CA ILE A 906 4.08 66.55 27.59
C ILE A 906 2.64 66.96 27.93
N GLU A 907 2.34 67.09 29.21
CA GLU A 907 1.08 67.63 29.72
C GLU A 907 1.42 68.92 30.48
N GLY A 908 1.02 70.08 29.94
CA GLY A 908 1.23 71.38 30.60
C GLY A 908 0.50 71.45 31.94
N GLY A 909 -0.78 71.08 31.92
CA GLY A 909 -1.66 71.15 33.08
C GLY A 909 -2.54 72.39 33.00
N LEU A 910 -3.07 72.83 34.15
CA LEU A 910 -3.83 74.08 34.20
C LEU A 910 -2.85 75.26 34.14
N GLY A 911 -3.30 76.40 33.64
CA GLY A 911 -2.44 77.57 33.48
C GLY A 911 -2.20 77.87 32.00
N ARG A 912 -1.46 78.95 31.70
CA ARG A 912 -1.01 79.26 30.35
C ARG A 912 0.45 78.85 30.22
N ASP A 913 0.67 77.73 29.56
CA ASP A 913 1.98 77.11 29.51
C ASP A 913 2.71 77.43 28.20
N THR A 914 4.04 77.44 28.27
CA THR A 914 4.92 77.47 27.10
C THR A 914 5.62 76.13 27.00
N LEU A 915 5.26 75.36 25.98
CA LEU A 915 5.72 74.00 25.77
C LEU A 915 6.67 73.94 24.57
N THR A 916 7.80 73.27 24.72
CA THR A 916 8.77 73.00 23.65
C THR A 916 9.03 71.50 23.64
N GLY A 917 8.72 70.81 22.55
CA GLY A 917 8.90 69.36 22.45
C GLY A 917 10.36 68.96 22.22
N GLY A 918 11.07 69.69 21.36
CA GLY A 918 12.43 69.38 20.96
C GLY A 918 12.51 68.52 19.68
N ALA A 919 13.47 67.60 19.67
CA ALA A 919 13.54 66.57 18.62
C ALA A 919 12.60 65.41 18.98
N GLY A 920 12.58 64.34 18.18
CA GLY A 920 11.66 63.21 18.40
C GLY A 920 10.21 63.50 17.96
N ASN A 921 9.35 62.50 18.20
CA ASN A 921 7.93 62.50 17.90
C ASN A 921 7.15 62.73 19.19
N ASN A 922 6.76 63.97 19.45
CA ASN A 922 6.25 64.39 20.74
C ASN A 922 4.72 64.35 20.79
N GLN A 923 4.18 64.04 21.96
CA GLN A 923 2.74 64.06 22.24
C GLN A 923 2.43 65.15 23.25
N PHE A 924 1.64 66.14 22.84
CA PHE A 924 1.15 67.20 23.72
C PHE A 924 -0.28 66.85 24.15
N VAL A 925 -0.45 66.53 25.43
CA VAL A 925 -1.67 65.94 25.97
C VAL A 925 -2.51 67.00 26.66
N TYR A 926 -3.79 67.05 26.29
CA TYR A 926 -4.79 67.92 26.91
C TYR A 926 -5.94 67.06 27.45
N THR A 927 -6.27 67.26 28.73
CA THR A 927 -7.23 66.43 29.45
C THR A 927 -8.50 67.16 29.89
N THR A 928 -8.50 68.50 29.86
CA THR A 928 -9.62 69.32 30.31
C THR A 928 -9.79 70.58 29.47
N GLY A 929 -11.04 71.04 29.33
CA GLY A 929 -11.33 72.31 28.66
C GLY A 929 -11.10 73.55 29.54
N ALA A 930 -10.53 73.35 30.73
CA ALA A 930 -10.21 74.37 31.72
C ALA A 930 -8.74 74.82 31.69
N ASP A 931 -7.90 74.22 30.85
CA ASP A 931 -6.53 74.68 30.62
C ASP A 931 -6.53 76.12 30.11
N GLY A 932 -5.47 76.87 30.43
CA GLY A 932 -5.26 78.17 29.82
C GLY A 932 -4.87 78.01 28.35
N LEU A 933 -4.76 79.13 27.65
CA LEU A 933 -4.26 79.12 26.28
C LEU A 933 -2.76 78.85 26.30
N ASP A 934 -2.37 77.61 26.03
CA ASP A 934 -0.99 77.17 25.95
C ASP A 934 -0.33 77.61 24.64
N THR A 935 1.00 77.64 24.62
CA THR A 935 1.80 77.92 23.43
C THR A 935 2.83 76.81 23.22
N ILE A 936 2.68 76.04 22.14
CA ILE A 936 3.72 75.11 21.69
C ILE A 936 4.66 75.84 20.73
N THR A 937 5.96 75.84 21.03
CA THR A 937 6.92 76.70 20.32
C THR A 937 7.54 76.09 19.07
N ASP A 938 7.48 74.76 18.91
CA ASP A 938 8.21 74.01 17.89
C ASP A 938 7.46 72.80 17.30
N PHE A 939 6.13 72.79 17.39
CA PHE A 939 5.29 71.69 16.88
C PHE A 939 5.58 71.39 15.40
N LYS A 940 5.81 70.13 15.07
CA LYS A 940 6.07 69.64 13.71
C LYS A 940 4.87 68.82 13.21
N PRO A 941 4.02 69.38 12.33
CA PRO A 941 2.88 68.66 11.77
C PRO A 941 3.28 67.35 11.07
N GLY A 942 2.52 66.29 11.33
CA GLY A 942 2.78 64.94 10.80
C GLY A 942 3.90 64.18 11.52
N GLN A 943 4.57 64.81 12.49
CA GLN A 943 5.55 64.17 13.37
C GLN A 943 5.08 64.18 14.83
N ASP A 944 4.70 65.36 15.33
CA ASP A 944 4.16 65.55 16.67
C ASP A 944 2.63 65.40 16.67
N LEU A 945 2.08 65.08 17.84
CA LEU A 945 0.66 64.84 18.05
C LEU A 945 0.08 65.76 19.12
N LEU A 946 -1.08 66.34 18.82
CA LEU A 946 -2.01 66.88 19.81
C LEU A 946 -2.95 65.75 20.27
N VAL A 947 -2.86 65.36 21.54
CA VAL A 947 -3.66 64.28 22.10
C VAL A 947 -4.83 64.88 22.89
N PHE A 948 -6.02 64.84 22.29
CA PHE A 948 -7.25 65.42 22.83
C PHE A 948 -8.25 64.37 23.35
N THR A 949 -7.90 63.08 23.36
CA THR A 949 -8.77 62.01 23.87
C THR A 949 -9.30 62.28 25.28
N GLY A 950 -8.44 62.78 26.17
CA GLY A 950 -8.84 63.18 27.53
C GLY A 950 -9.78 64.38 27.53
N LEU A 951 -9.39 65.44 26.82
CA LEU A 951 -10.16 66.68 26.67
C LEU A 951 -11.58 66.41 26.15
N LEU A 952 -11.71 65.73 25.01
CA LEU A 952 -13.01 65.50 24.36
C LEU A 952 -13.94 64.69 25.25
N LYS A 953 -13.42 63.63 25.89
CA LYS A 953 -14.17 62.86 26.87
C LYS A 953 -14.62 63.70 28.07
N ASN A 954 -13.74 64.58 28.58
CA ASN A 954 -14.05 65.43 29.73
C ASN A 954 -15.18 66.42 29.43
N VAL A 955 -15.25 66.95 28.22
CA VAL A 955 -16.29 67.89 27.80
C VAL A 955 -17.53 67.22 27.21
N GLY A 956 -17.61 65.88 27.22
CA GLY A 956 -18.77 65.11 26.79
C GLY A 956 -18.89 64.92 25.27
N ILE A 957 -17.81 65.14 24.51
CA ILE A 957 -17.78 64.91 23.06
C ILE A 957 -17.41 63.44 22.82
N ASN A 958 -18.31 62.71 22.16
CA ASN A 958 -18.08 61.34 21.70
C ASN A 958 -18.23 61.30 20.17
N SER A 959 -17.15 61.57 19.45
CA SER A 959 -17.14 61.64 17.99
C SER A 959 -15.99 60.83 17.42
N ALA A 960 -16.27 60.06 16.37
CA ALA A 960 -15.26 59.33 15.61
C ALA A 960 -14.52 60.22 14.60
N ASN A 961 -15.02 61.42 14.30
CA ASN A 961 -14.37 62.40 13.45
C ASN A 961 -14.48 63.85 14.00
N PRO A 962 -13.84 64.15 15.14
CA PRO A 962 -13.97 65.46 15.79
C PRO A 962 -13.50 66.62 14.90
N LEU A 963 -12.52 66.42 14.02
CA LEU A 963 -12.08 67.44 13.07
C LEU A 963 -13.13 67.72 12.00
N GLY A 964 -13.67 66.68 11.36
CA GLY A 964 -14.63 66.84 10.28
C GLY A 964 -15.99 67.36 10.74
N GLU A 965 -16.37 67.05 11.98
CA GLU A 965 -17.61 67.53 12.61
C GLU A 965 -17.43 68.92 13.27
N GLY A 966 -16.21 69.45 13.29
CA GLY A 966 -15.90 70.78 13.86
C GLY A 966 -15.86 70.83 15.38
N PHE A 967 -15.85 69.68 16.07
CA PHE A 967 -15.59 69.60 17.50
C PHE A 967 -14.16 69.97 17.86
N VAL A 968 -13.21 69.73 16.94
CA VAL A 968 -11.84 70.24 17.02
C VAL A 968 -11.65 71.24 15.89
N THR A 969 -11.20 72.43 16.23
CA THR A 969 -11.16 73.59 15.32
C THR A 969 -9.75 74.16 15.24
N CYS A 970 -9.45 74.80 14.12
CA CYS A 970 -8.23 75.58 13.95
C CYS A 970 -8.58 76.94 13.35
N SER A 971 -8.14 78.01 14.02
CA SER A 971 -8.26 79.39 13.54
C SER A 971 -6.87 80.03 13.41
N THR A 972 -6.73 80.99 12.50
CA THR A 972 -5.43 81.62 12.23
C THR A 972 -5.22 82.84 13.13
N SER A 973 -4.04 82.94 13.75
CA SER A 973 -3.59 84.11 14.49
C SER A 973 -2.31 84.70 13.87
N THR A 974 -1.89 85.91 14.29
CA THR A 974 -0.63 86.50 13.84
C THR A 974 0.61 85.71 14.31
N ALA A 975 0.47 84.84 15.30
CA ALA A 975 1.56 84.04 15.86
C ALA A 975 1.57 82.58 15.39
N GLY A 976 0.52 82.12 14.71
CA GLY A 976 0.37 80.73 14.24
C GLY A 976 -1.06 80.20 14.36
N ALA A 977 -1.19 78.88 14.34
CA ALA A 977 -2.46 78.14 14.39
C ALA A 977 -3.00 78.11 15.83
N LEU A 978 -4.22 78.59 16.02
CA LEU A 978 -4.93 78.55 17.27
C LEU A 978 -5.93 77.39 17.22
N VAL A 979 -5.57 76.30 17.89
CA VAL A 979 -6.34 75.06 17.94
C VAL A 979 -7.21 75.07 19.21
N GLY A 980 -8.47 74.67 19.06
CA GLY A 980 -9.44 74.65 20.14
C GLY A 980 -10.48 73.56 19.97
N TYR A 981 -11.39 73.46 20.92
CA TYR A 981 -12.57 72.59 20.82
C TYR A 981 -13.86 73.40 20.80
N ASP A 982 -14.86 72.92 20.09
CA ASP A 982 -16.22 73.46 20.06
C ASP A 982 -17.19 72.43 20.66
N PRO A 983 -17.84 72.70 21.81
CA PRO A 983 -18.61 71.68 22.53
C PRO A 983 -19.84 71.16 21.78
N ASP A 984 -20.38 71.90 20.81
CA ASP A 984 -21.55 71.49 20.00
C ASP A 984 -21.25 71.37 18.50
N GLY A 985 -19.95 71.40 18.12
CA GLY A 985 -19.47 71.17 16.76
C GLY A 985 -19.86 72.28 15.77
N ALA A 986 -19.54 72.10 14.49
CA ALA A 986 -19.74 73.14 13.47
C ALA A 986 -21.22 73.53 13.22
N ALA A 987 -22.16 72.68 13.64
CA ALA A 987 -23.61 72.93 13.50
C ALA A 987 -24.21 73.64 14.74
N GLY A 988 -23.44 73.77 15.81
CA GLY A 988 -23.85 74.33 17.08
C GLY A 988 -23.80 75.85 17.16
N ALA A 989 -24.29 76.39 18.28
CA ALA A 989 -24.30 77.83 18.55
C ALA A 989 -23.19 78.25 19.53
N ALA A 990 -22.52 77.30 20.18
CA ALA A 990 -21.35 77.60 20.97
C ALA A 990 -20.22 78.10 20.06
N LYS A 991 -19.24 78.75 20.68
CA LYS A 991 -18.03 79.18 20.00
C LYS A 991 -16.90 78.27 20.45
N SER A 992 -16.08 77.87 19.47
CA SER A 992 -14.78 77.28 19.74
C SER A 992 -14.00 78.01 20.84
N ARG A 993 -13.51 77.23 21.79
CA ARG A 993 -12.64 77.65 22.87
C ARG A 993 -11.21 77.27 22.52
N PRO A 994 -10.30 78.25 22.34
CA PRO A 994 -8.91 77.95 22.03
C PRO A 994 -8.23 77.30 23.22
N VAL A 995 -7.46 76.25 22.94
CA VAL A 995 -6.72 75.46 23.93
C VAL A 995 -5.22 75.67 23.75
N VAL A 996 -4.75 75.69 22.50
CA VAL A 996 -3.32 75.80 22.22
C VAL A 996 -3.02 76.65 20.99
N LEU A 997 -2.00 77.48 21.10
CA LEU A 997 -1.35 78.17 20.01
C LEU A 997 -0.12 77.37 19.55
N LEU A 998 -0.11 76.94 18.29
CA LEU A 998 1.07 76.35 17.64
C LEU A 998 1.86 77.46 16.96
N LYS A 999 2.96 77.89 17.58
CA LYS A 999 3.77 79.00 17.09
C LYS A 999 4.37 78.68 15.73
N ASN A 1000 4.25 79.61 14.78
CA ASN A 1000 4.78 79.47 13.40
C ASN A 1000 4.23 78.30 12.58
N VAL A 1001 3.16 77.63 13.03
CA VAL A 1001 2.46 76.58 12.27
C VAL A 1001 1.16 77.16 11.71
N GLY A 1002 0.84 76.88 10.45
CA GLY A 1002 -0.45 77.27 9.84
C GLY A 1002 -1.50 76.16 9.98
N CYS A 1003 -2.78 76.50 10.08
CA CYS A 1003 -3.88 75.52 10.17
C CYS A 1003 -3.88 74.54 8.98
N GLN A 1004 -3.43 74.98 7.81
CA GLN A 1004 -3.37 74.20 6.58
C GLN A 1004 -2.31 73.08 6.64
N ALA A 1005 -1.33 73.21 7.54
CA ALA A 1005 -0.32 72.17 7.76
C ALA A 1005 -0.81 71.06 8.70
N LEU A 1006 -1.87 71.32 9.48
CA LEU A 1006 -2.44 70.34 10.40
C LEU A 1006 -3.36 69.39 9.63
N GLN A 1007 -3.05 68.10 9.71
CA GLN A 1007 -3.85 67.03 9.12
C GLN A 1007 -4.33 66.07 10.21
N ALA A 1008 -5.16 65.09 9.87
CA ALA A 1008 -5.68 64.12 10.83
C ALA A 1008 -4.57 63.40 11.63
N ASN A 1009 -3.40 63.16 11.00
CA ASN A 1009 -2.22 62.57 11.66
C ASN A 1009 -1.48 63.51 12.62
N SER A 1010 -1.92 64.77 12.78
CA SER A 1010 -1.40 65.71 13.78
C SER A 1010 -2.18 65.60 15.10
N PHE A 1011 -3.21 64.77 15.16
CA PHE A 1011 -4.11 64.65 16.30
C PHE A 1011 -4.34 63.19 16.70
N ARG A 1012 -4.64 62.99 17.99
CA ARG A 1012 -5.21 61.75 18.53
C ARG A 1012 -6.46 62.12 19.33
N PHE A 1013 -7.60 61.54 18.98
CA PHE A 1013 -8.91 61.82 19.59
C PHE A 1013 -9.40 60.72 20.51
#